data_AF-A0ABD5Y7X1-F1
#
_entry.id   AF-A0ABD5Y7X1-F1
#
_cell.length_a   1.000
_cell.length_b   1.000
_cell.length_c   1.000
_cell.angle_alpha   90.00
_cell.angle_beta   90.00
_cell.angle_gamma   90.00
#
_symmetry.space_group_name_H-M   'P 1'
#
loop_
_entity.id
_entity.type
_entity.pdbx_description
1 polymer ?
#
loop_
_entity_poly.entity_id
_entity_poly.type
_entity_poly.pdbx_seq_one_letter_code
_entity_poly.pdbx_strand_id
1 'polypeptide(L)'
;MTQMVRNWDRDVVEDFIKPESQQKTPKVFRETHVEIDKIRAEILRPHSGDDAFVTESQFRDAVLDSDLEDDNRIFIVKGEVGSGKSHLCQWLEYEINGYGESDGTDDEHVAIHISRSNTRLDEILEILHDPIDKEYEEVNDISSLNPEDVADFIIQGLHTFYKGQGALRSFDLEEFLEPRSNAEDFRTILVENIEEYQESVEKEGQEQDIKEYLLSREDYGRICFSAFGETKREDDVYPVVRRAVHDLLTRNIGIEDFKRELEDISKAYVEEGKRPVLICEDLTTFSVLKDDLLDHIFELSSGHYDVIMGWTTGWERENIDDALSTSEDSLTYMKQRTQGYLSMTDDNGQAYFLEGQSAPVVLVKAYLDAIKEHSEASAEVPEEAFDSVYPFNEAFIRHVYANLVQDGNLQQTPRILLVHVIAECLTSDVPPFEAVQNNSYIRQRPYLIGINEHSTPCLELTQWYALKHRGQLWLPTEVFDAFGVDTHGAAEKDGNVFFDTSFAAGDVTVIEREPGAEPTSERIDTDDEDEADEEPEEDESEEVEEETDEDGDEGDDEEGRPGPEPEVEVPPEDYREFQSWLMDGTEYASADRFRDGVVATLERWHDPTRLANENSTARNTTGIYFDRGSEPPVVIRGADSPASMSFEVPHGTENEELYRQMLHHGYADSFEDDANFDKLRGWATDKVVEYRSRMRRDIEGHLPEQMTIEEFVVLAHFLVMNIGKGKTDLSPKLVFEGYQMEETSPLSYQSDVGIGLPQGLEGAFERASNHTGDIGSLARGFFLLKENVVDYERLNEAINGVSENLDSYLSGLSTTSVDDLADAYRIGTTRNNSQKRFGKIVEDFSDLAGELEKVEQQVDVGDLQEATDHYRRFHHLSHTQEELAELYDEMESALGPLNVTHRQKWGDVGQLLNDSESDLGLGDFRSTLNEIEDAETDDAISSIALLHEYQRSLNESAAWEVYEVFAEMVEALEDAEGSEVGDFRDQVESSTEFEVFSDARDSVQQTIGGVQ
;
A
#
# COMPACT_ATOMS: atom_id res chain seq x y z
N MET A 1 -35.98 10.24 -14.40
CA MET A 1 -35.28 11.53 -14.30
C MET A 1 -36.31 12.62 -14.38
N THR A 2 -36.64 13.19 -13.24
CA THR A 2 -37.54 14.35 -13.13
C THR A 2 -36.67 15.57 -13.40
N GLN A 3 -37.08 16.43 -14.34
CA GLN A 3 -36.32 17.63 -14.67
C GLN A 3 -36.40 18.60 -13.48
N MET A 4 -35.26 19.10 -12.99
CA MET A 4 -35.21 20.06 -11.89
C MET A 4 -36.04 21.29 -12.24
N VAL A 5 -36.90 21.71 -11.31
CA VAL A 5 -37.73 22.92 -11.46
C VAL A 5 -36.82 24.14 -11.30
N ARG A 6 -36.89 25.11 -12.22
CA ARG A 6 -36.09 26.34 -12.16
C ARG A 6 -37.00 27.55 -12.05
N ASN A 7 -36.65 28.47 -11.16
CA ASN A 7 -37.21 29.82 -11.09
C ASN A 7 -36.21 30.89 -11.57
N TRP A 8 -35.30 30.51 -12.47
CA TRP A 8 -34.35 31.40 -13.13
C TRP A 8 -34.18 31.02 -14.61
N ASP A 9 -33.69 31.97 -15.40
CA ASP A 9 -33.34 31.76 -16.81
C ASP A 9 -31.83 31.50 -16.97
N ARG A 10 -31.45 30.58 -17.86
CA ARG A 10 -30.04 30.22 -18.08
C ARG A 10 -29.20 31.37 -18.61
N ASP A 11 -29.75 32.13 -19.56
CA ASP A 11 -29.07 33.26 -20.17
C ASP A 11 -28.72 34.33 -19.11
N VAL A 12 -29.57 34.50 -18.08
CA VAL A 12 -29.34 35.42 -16.96
C VAL A 12 -28.19 34.93 -16.07
N VAL A 13 -28.05 33.62 -15.85
CA VAL A 13 -26.92 33.06 -15.10
C VAL A 13 -25.60 33.40 -15.79
N GLU A 14 -25.54 33.22 -17.12
CA GLU A 14 -24.35 33.53 -17.91
C GLU A 14 -24.03 35.03 -17.91
N ASP A 15 -25.03 35.91 -17.77
CA ASP A 15 -24.84 37.36 -17.70
C ASP A 15 -24.30 37.82 -16.34
N PHE A 16 -24.74 37.21 -15.24
CA PHE A 16 -24.37 37.61 -13.88
C PHE A 16 -23.09 36.92 -13.37
N ILE A 17 -22.87 35.64 -13.71
CA ILE A 17 -21.65 34.90 -13.33
C ILE A 17 -20.68 34.91 -14.51
N LYS A 18 -19.73 35.85 -14.48
CA LYS A 18 -18.64 35.99 -15.45
C LYS A 18 -17.30 35.58 -14.84
N PRO A 19 -16.37 35.01 -15.64
CA PRO A 19 -15.00 34.72 -15.20
C PRO A 19 -14.25 35.95 -14.67
N GLU A 20 -14.52 37.12 -15.24
CA GLU A 20 -13.83 38.38 -14.92
C GLU A 20 -14.82 39.46 -14.48
N SER A 21 -14.40 40.29 -13.53
CA SER A 21 -15.27 41.34 -12.98
C SER A 21 -15.59 42.45 -14.00
N GLN A 22 -14.70 42.73 -14.95
CA GLN A 22 -14.86 43.76 -15.98
C GLN A 22 -15.86 43.39 -17.08
N GLN A 23 -16.12 42.10 -17.26
CA GLN A 23 -17.15 41.64 -18.19
C GLN A 23 -18.57 41.99 -17.70
N LYS A 24 -18.70 42.39 -16.43
CA LYS A 24 -19.96 42.83 -15.84
C LYS A 24 -20.17 44.31 -16.10
N THR A 25 -21.40 44.68 -16.42
CA THR A 25 -21.81 46.09 -16.40
C THR A 25 -21.74 46.64 -14.97
N PRO A 26 -21.55 47.96 -14.77
CA PRO A 26 -21.49 48.56 -13.43
C PRO A 26 -22.72 48.23 -12.55
N LYS A 27 -23.91 48.14 -13.16
CA LYS A 27 -25.15 47.74 -12.48
C LYS A 27 -25.07 46.29 -11.97
N VAL A 28 -24.67 45.36 -12.83
CA VAL A 28 -24.53 43.93 -12.48
C VAL A 28 -23.43 43.73 -11.44
N PHE A 29 -22.32 44.47 -11.53
CA PHE A 29 -21.27 44.45 -10.53
C PHE A 29 -21.81 44.87 -9.16
N ARG A 30 -22.48 46.02 -9.07
CA ARG A 30 -23.04 46.55 -7.81
C ARG A 30 -24.05 45.62 -7.16
N GLU A 31 -24.89 44.95 -7.95
CA GLU A 31 -25.91 44.03 -7.46
C GLU A 31 -25.33 42.68 -6.98
N THR A 32 -24.14 42.32 -7.44
CA THR A 32 -23.46 41.05 -7.08
C THR A 32 -22.26 41.24 -6.17
N HIS A 33 -21.95 42.48 -5.80
CA HIS A 33 -20.82 42.81 -4.94
C HIS A 33 -21.12 42.42 -3.49
N VAL A 34 -20.21 41.66 -2.91
CA VAL A 34 -20.20 41.30 -1.49
C VAL A 34 -18.93 41.87 -0.91
N GLU A 35 -19.08 42.61 0.18
CA GLU A 35 -17.99 43.34 0.84
C GLU A 35 -16.84 42.40 1.20
N ILE A 36 -15.62 42.79 0.83
CA ILE A 36 -14.38 42.12 1.21
C ILE A 36 -13.94 42.71 2.56
N ASP A 37 -14.43 42.12 3.64
CA ASP A 37 -14.25 42.60 5.02
C ASP A 37 -12.95 42.10 5.70
N LYS A 38 -12.32 41.05 5.16
CA LYS A 38 -11.05 40.50 5.65
C LYS A 38 -9.97 40.51 4.58
N ILE A 39 -9.13 41.53 4.63
CA ILE A 39 -7.88 41.64 3.85
C ILE A 39 -6.72 41.68 4.85
N ARG A 40 -5.77 40.76 4.79
CA ARG A 40 -4.64 40.75 5.73
C ARG A 40 -3.64 41.83 5.35
N ALA A 41 -3.48 42.87 6.16
CA ALA A 41 -2.51 43.93 5.97
C ALA A 41 -1.24 43.64 6.77
N GLU A 42 -0.14 43.28 6.09
CA GLU A 42 1.18 43.26 6.72
C GLU A 42 1.68 44.68 6.97
N ILE A 43 1.37 45.58 6.03
CA ILE A 43 1.65 47.01 6.09
C ILE A 43 0.43 47.73 5.49
N LEU A 44 -0.14 48.71 6.18
CA LEU A 44 -1.09 49.65 5.58
C LEU A 44 -1.03 50.98 6.31
N ARG A 45 -0.51 52.03 5.68
CA ARG A 45 -0.46 53.38 6.27
C ARG A 45 -1.66 54.20 5.80
N PRO A 46 -2.33 54.98 6.67
CA PRO A 46 -1.92 55.37 8.03
C PRO A 46 -2.35 54.42 9.16
N HIS A 47 -3.03 53.30 8.85
CA HIS A 47 -3.55 52.36 9.83
C HIS A 47 -2.42 51.79 10.73
N SER A 48 -2.58 51.88 12.05
CA SER A 48 -1.59 51.38 13.01
C SER A 48 -1.97 49.98 13.47
N GLY A 49 -1.31 48.96 12.89
CA GLY A 49 -1.42 47.56 13.29
C GLY A 49 -0.66 46.68 12.30
N ASP A 50 0.51 46.19 12.70
CA ASP A 50 1.23 45.20 11.89
C ASP A 50 0.44 43.88 11.95
N ASP A 51 0.18 43.27 10.79
CA ASP A 51 -0.43 41.93 10.65
C ASP A 51 -1.92 41.84 11.08
N ALA A 52 -2.69 42.91 10.82
CA ALA A 52 -4.13 42.99 11.12
C ALA A 52 -5.02 42.77 9.88
N PHE A 53 -6.27 42.35 10.07
CA PHE A 53 -7.27 42.33 9.01
C PHE A 53 -7.91 43.71 8.84
N VAL A 54 -8.09 44.13 7.59
CA VAL A 54 -8.76 45.39 7.21
C VAL A 54 -9.89 45.13 6.22
N THR A 55 -10.86 46.04 6.19
CA THR A 55 -11.97 46.01 5.21
C THR A 55 -11.58 46.71 3.90
N GLU A 56 -12.33 46.45 2.83
CA GLU A 56 -12.19 47.18 1.56
C GLU A 56 -12.35 48.70 1.72
N SER A 57 -13.23 49.15 2.63
CA SER A 57 -13.41 50.58 2.96
C SER A 57 -12.17 51.18 3.61
N GLN A 58 -11.56 50.49 4.57
CA GLN A 58 -10.31 50.93 5.20
C GLN A 58 -9.14 50.96 4.19
N PHE A 59 -9.12 50.02 3.24
CA PHE A 59 -8.16 50.03 2.15
C PHE A 59 -8.36 51.23 1.21
N ARG A 60 -9.60 51.51 0.78
CA ARG A 60 -9.94 52.71 -0.01
C ARG A 60 -9.50 53.98 0.70
N ASP A 61 -9.84 54.13 1.97
CA ASP A 61 -9.54 55.34 2.73
C ASP A 61 -8.03 55.56 2.87
N ALA A 62 -7.23 54.49 3.00
CA ALA A 62 -5.78 54.57 2.96
C ALA A 62 -5.23 55.00 1.58
N VAL A 63 -5.85 54.53 0.49
CA VAL A 63 -5.50 54.94 -0.89
C VAL A 63 -5.84 56.41 -1.14
N LEU A 64 -6.90 56.94 -0.53
CA LEU A 64 -7.31 58.34 -0.67
C LEU A 64 -6.61 59.30 0.31
N ASP A 65 -5.88 58.80 1.31
CA ASP A 65 -5.11 59.61 2.28
C ASP A 65 -3.80 60.18 1.70
N SER A 66 -3.89 60.92 0.59
CA SER A 66 -2.75 61.54 -0.11
C SER A 66 -3.05 62.97 -0.56
N ASP A 67 -2.04 63.83 -0.52
CA ASP A 67 -2.10 65.17 -1.11
C ASP A 67 -1.72 65.13 -2.61
N LEU A 68 -2.20 66.09 -3.40
CA LEU A 68 -1.94 66.17 -4.85
C LEU A 68 -0.43 66.14 -5.23
N GLU A 69 0.43 66.74 -4.41
CA GLU A 69 1.89 66.83 -4.66
C GLU A 69 2.72 65.75 -3.95
N ASP A 70 2.09 64.80 -3.24
CA ASP A 70 2.82 63.72 -2.59
C ASP A 70 3.57 62.87 -3.62
N ASP A 71 4.74 62.36 -3.21
CA ASP A 71 5.51 61.37 -3.98
C ASP A 71 4.64 60.12 -4.29
N ASN A 72 5.12 59.27 -5.19
CA ASN A 72 4.43 58.03 -5.52
C ASN A 72 4.21 57.18 -4.25
N ARG A 73 2.99 56.65 -4.09
CA ARG A 73 2.63 55.72 -3.01
C ARG A 73 2.25 54.38 -3.63
N ILE A 74 2.73 53.29 -3.04
CA ILE A 74 2.58 51.96 -3.62
C ILE A 74 1.80 51.06 -2.66
N PHE A 75 0.76 50.42 -3.18
CA PHE A 75 -0.06 49.42 -2.50
C PHE A 75 0.03 48.11 -3.25
N ILE A 76 0.49 47.05 -2.60
CA ILE A 76 0.57 45.71 -3.17
C ILE A 76 -0.57 44.86 -2.62
N VAL A 77 -1.35 44.24 -3.51
CA VAL A 77 -2.42 43.29 -3.16
C VAL A 77 -2.04 41.90 -3.69
N LYS A 78 -1.64 41.02 -2.79
CA LYS A 78 -1.22 39.65 -3.09
C LYS A 78 -2.38 38.67 -2.90
N GLY A 79 -2.42 37.61 -3.71
CA GLY A 79 -3.22 36.42 -3.42
C GLY A 79 -3.38 35.48 -4.61
N GLU A 80 -3.94 34.29 -4.38
CA GLU A 80 -4.14 33.30 -5.46
C GLU A 80 -5.03 33.78 -6.61
N VAL A 81 -4.92 33.11 -7.76
CA VAL A 81 -5.83 33.35 -8.89
C VAL A 81 -7.27 33.10 -8.45
N GLY A 82 -8.17 34.04 -8.75
CA GLY A 82 -9.59 33.94 -8.39
C GLY A 82 -9.94 34.34 -6.97
N SER A 83 -8.98 34.80 -6.15
CA SER A 83 -9.19 35.19 -4.75
C SER A 83 -10.01 36.47 -4.51
N GLY A 84 -10.40 37.19 -5.55
CA GLY A 84 -11.13 38.45 -5.45
C GLY A 84 -10.30 39.72 -5.67
N LYS A 85 -8.99 39.62 -5.96
CA LYS A 85 -8.13 40.80 -6.27
C LYS A 85 -8.71 41.72 -7.34
N SER A 86 -9.07 41.15 -8.49
CA SER A 86 -9.69 41.85 -9.61
C SER A 86 -11.02 42.49 -9.22
N HIS A 87 -11.77 41.84 -8.33
CA HIS A 87 -13.03 42.34 -7.83
C HIS A 87 -12.81 43.55 -6.92
N LEU A 88 -11.84 43.50 -6.02
CA LEU A 88 -11.43 44.63 -5.16
C LEU A 88 -10.94 45.83 -5.99
N CYS A 89 -10.10 45.57 -7.00
CA CYS A 89 -9.60 46.61 -7.91
C CYS A 89 -10.73 47.29 -8.68
N GLN A 90 -11.66 46.49 -9.22
CA GLN A 90 -12.85 47.00 -9.92
C GLN A 90 -13.80 47.78 -9.00
N TRP A 91 -13.99 47.30 -7.77
CA TRP A 91 -14.80 47.99 -6.77
C TRP A 91 -14.20 49.36 -6.45
N LEU A 92 -12.89 49.43 -6.22
CA LEU A 92 -12.20 50.68 -5.91
C LEU A 92 -12.30 51.70 -7.06
N GLU A 93 -12.17 51.24 -8.31
CA GLU A 93 -12.39 52.08 -9.49
C GLU A 93 -13.79 52.73 -9.46
N TYR A 94 -14.83 51.93 -9.20
CA TYR A 94 -16.20 52.42 -9.16
C TYR A 94 -16.51 53.31 -7.96
N GLU A 95 -15.85 53.11 -6.81
CA GLU A 95 -15.99 53.98 -5.65
C GLU A 95 -15.38 55.36 -5.89
N ILE A 96 -14.23 55.42 -6.58
CA ILE A 96 -13.54 56.68 -6.92
C ILE A 96 -14.24 57.38 -8.08
N ASN A 97 -14.41 56.71 -9.22
CA ASN A 97 -14.95 57.34 -10.45
C ASN A 97 -16.50 57.38 -10.49
N GLY A 98 -17.17 56.60 -9.66
CA GLY A 98 -18.63 56.42 -9.66
C GLY A 98 -19.13 55.34 -10.62
N TYR A 99 -20.33 54.82 -10.35
CA TYR A 99 -21.00 53.76 -11.15
C TYR A 99 -21.72 54.29 -12.42
N GLY A 100 -21.22 55.37 -13.03
CA GLY A 100 -21.82 56.00 -14.23
C GLY A 100 -22.87 57.09 -13.98
N GLU A 101 -23.11 57.46 -12.72
CA GLU A 101 -23.79 58.69 -12.30
C GLU A 101 -22.77 59.54 -11.51
N SER A 102 -22.88 60.87 -11.56
CA SER A 102 -21.93 61.83 -10.95
C SER A 102 -22.01 61.84 -9.41
N ASP A 103 -21.71 60.70 -8.80
CA ASP A 103 -21.82 60.36 -7.38
C ASP A 103 -20.50 59.69 -6.89
N GLY A 104 -19.35 59.97 -7.51
CA GLY A 104 -18.04 59.54 -7.01
C GLY A 104 -17.78 60.08 -5.60
N THR A 105 -17.07 59.32 -4.76
CA THR A 105 -16.85 59.69 -3.35
C THR A 105 -15.78 60.77 -3.17
N ASP A 106 -14.96 61.01 -4.19
CA ASP A 106 -13.89 61.99 -4.16
C ASP A 106 -13.74 62.72 -5.50
N ASP A 107 -13.56 64.04 -5.42
CA ASP A 107 -13.40 64.93 -6.58
C ASP A 107 -11.92 65.17 -6.92
N GLU A 108 -10.99 64.80 -6.02
CA GLU A 108 -9.55 65.03 -6.16
C GLU A 108 -8.83 63.83 -6.78
N HIS A 109 -9.22 62.59 -6.51
CA HIS A 109 -8.60 61.39 -7.07
C HIS A 109 -9.35 60.86 -8.30
N VAL A 110 -8.60 60.30 -9.25
CA VAL A 110 -9.16 59.67 -10.47
C VAL A 110 -8.57 58.28 -10.62
N ALA A 111 -9.42 57.25 -10.59
CA ALA A 111 -8.99 55.88 -10.79
C ALA A 111 -8.75 55.59 -12.28
N ILE A 112 -7.61 54.98 -12.57
CA ILE A 112 -7.18 54.57 -13.90
C ILE A 112 -6.92 53.06 -13.82
N HIS A 113 -7.86 52.27 -14.32
CA HIS A 113 -7.80 50.82 -14.20
C HIS A 113 -7.19 50.20 -15.46
N ILE A 114 -6.00 49.62 -15.30
CA ILE A 114 -5.35 48.80 -16.32
C ILE A 114 -5.67 47.35 -16.00
N SER A 115 -6.53 46.77 -16.83
CA SER A 115 -6.96 45.39 -16.68
C SER A 115 -6.01 44.39 -17.29
N ARG A 116 -6.20 43.11 -16.97
CA ARG A 116 -5.52 41.99 -17.64
C ARG A 116 -5.69 41.96 -19.17
N SER A 117 -6.75 42.56 -19.71
CA SER A 117 -6.98 42.60 -21.17
C SER A 117 -6.23 43.73 -21.87
N ASN A 118 -5.72 44.71 -21.13
CA ASN A 118 -4.96 45.85 -21.67
C ASN A 118 -3.49 45.49 -21.85
N THR A 119 -3.20 44.70 -22.88
CA THR A 119 -1.87 44.11 -23.11
C THR A 119 -0.97 44.97 -24.02
N ARG A 120 -1.54 45.99 -24.68
CA ARG A 120 -0.83 46.86 -25.62
C ARG A 120 -0.51 48.23 -25.01
N LEU A 121 0.68 48.74 -25.32
CA LEU A 121 1.17 49.98 -24.75
C LEU A 121 0.36 51.21 -25.19
N ASP A 122 -0.13 51.23 -26.44
CA ASP A 122 -1.00 52.27 -26.96
C ASP A 122 -2.35 52.32 -26.23
N GLU A 123 -2.94 51.15 -25.93
CA GLU A 123 -4.18 51.06 -25.15
C GLU A 123 -3.98 51.58 -23.72
N ILE A 124 -2.86 51.23 -23.08
CA ILE A 124 -2.52 51.71 -21.74
C ILE A 124 -2.34 53.24 -21.75
N LEU A 125 -1.65 53.79 -22.74
CA LEU A 125 -1.48 55.24 -22.89
C LEU A 125 -2.80 55.94 -23.17
N GLU A 126 -3.67 55.36 -24.01
CA GLU A 126 -5.02 55.88 -24.25
C GLU A 126 -5.81 55.99 -22.93
N ILE A 127 -5.80 54.94 -22.11
CA ILE A 127 -6.46 54.92 -20.80
C ILE A 127 -5.86 55.97 -19.84
N LEU A 128 -4.54 56.18 -19.87
CA LEU A 128 -3.86 57.17 -19.02
C LEU A 128 -4.14 58.63 -19.44
N HIS A 129 -4.43 58.88 -20.71
CA HIS A 129 -4.68 60.24 -21.24
C HIS A 129 -6.16 60.60 -21.34
N ASP A 130 -7.08 59.62 -21.39
CA ASP A 130 -8.53 59.84 -21.50
C ASP A 130 -9.08 60.83 -20.43
N PRO A 131 -8.67 60.79 -19.15
CA PRO A 131 -9.20 61.69 -18.13
C PRO A 131 -8.62 63.13 -18.16
N ILE A 132 -7.58 63.39 -18.96
CA ILE A 132 -6.82 64.67 -19.00
C ILE A 132 -6.78 65.35 -20.39
N ASP A 133 -7.61 64.90 -21.36
CA ASP A 133 -7.80 65.48 -22.72
C ASP A 133 -6.48 65.98 -23.38
N LYS A 134 -5.43 65.15 -23.30
CA LYS A 134 -4.09 65.45 -23.79
C LYS A 134 -3.71 64.48 -24.91
N GLU A 135 -3.25 65.01 -26.04
CA GLU A 135 -2.76 64.17 -27.15
C GLU A 135 -1.39 63.58 -26.78
N TYR A 136 -1.19 62.29 -27.06
CA TYR A 136 0.08 61.57 -26.89
C TYR A 136 0.71 61.17 -28.23
N GLU A 137 2.02 60.93 -28.24
CA GLU A 137 2.72 60.44 -29.43
C GLU A 137 2.59 58.91 -29.51
N GLU A 138 2.22 58.38 -30.67
CA GLU A 138 2.05 56.94 -30.91
C GLU A 138 3.40 56.21 -30.68
N VAL A 139 3.47 55.38 -29.64
CA VAL A 139 4.65 54.56 -29.32
C VAL A 139 4.61 53.28 -30.15
N ASN A 140 5.76 52.84 -30.69
CA ASN A 140 5.82 51.58 -31.41
C ASN A 140 5.62 50.41 -30.44
N ASP A 141 4.79 49.44 -30.80
CA ASP A 141 4.57 48.22 -30.02
C ASP A 141 5.34 47.02 -30.63
N ILE A 142 5.73 46.05 -29.82
CA ILE A 142 6.38 44.79 -30.22
C ILE A 142 5.53 44.05 -31.26
N SER A 143 4.20 44.14 -31.16
CA SER A 143 3.23 43.59 -32.12
C SER A 143 3.49 44.03 -33.57
N SER A 144 4.08 45.21 -33.77
CA SER A 144 4.34 45.80 -35.09
C SER A 144 5.73 45.51 -35.67
N LEU A 145 6.63 44.89 -34.88
CA LEU A 145 8.03 44.65 -35.25
C LEU A 145 8.21 43.30 -35.96
N ASN A 146 9.23 43.19 -36.81
CA ASN A 146 9.59 41.92 -37.43
C ASN A 146 10.40 41.05 -36.44
N PRO A 147 9.94 39.84 -36.07
CA PRO A 147 10.61 38.98 -35.08
C PRO A 147 12.08 38.68 -35.39
N GLU A 148 12.40 38.44 -36.68
CA GLU A 148 13.77 38.14 -37.10
C GLU A 148 14.69 39.34 -36.93
N ASP A 149 14.22 40.54 -37.31
CA ASP A 149 15.01 41.77 -37.20
C ASP A 149 15.27 42.12 -35.73
N VAL A 150 14.29 41.89 -34.84
CA VAL A 150 14.42 42.11 -33.39
C VAL A 150 15.41 41.11 -32.78
N ALA A 151 15.29 39.82 -33.10
CA ALA A 151 16.22 38.79 -32.61
C ALA A 151 17.67 39.07 -33.07
N ASP A 152 17.85 39.44 -34.34
CA ASP A 152 19.17 39.78 -34.88
C ASP A 152 19.76 41.03 -34.21
N PHE A 153 18.93 42.04 -33.92
CA PHE A 153 19.33 43.23 -33.16
C PHE A 153 19.79 42.86 -31.74
N ILE A 154 19.03 42.03 -31.03
CA ILE A 154 19.36 41.58 -29.66
C ILE A 154 20.69 40.80 -29.67
N ILE A 155 20.87 39.84 -30.58
CA ILE A 155 22.11 39.05 -30.69
C ILE A 155 23.31 39.97 -30.96
N GLN A 156 23.16 40.91 -31.90
CA GLN A 156 24.22 41.87 -32.20
C GLN A 156 24.53 42.78 -31.00
N GLY A 157 23.50 43.21 -30.27
CA GLY A 157 23.62 44.01 -29.06
C GLY A 157 24.35 43.28 -27.94
N LEU A 158 24.02 42.02 -27.69
CA LEU A 158 24.69 41.16 -26.70
C LEU A 158 26.18 41.02 -27.01
N HIS A 159 26.53 40.76 -28.28
CA HIS A 159 27.91 40.68 -28.72
C HIS A 159 28.68 42.01 -28.56
N THR A 160 28.01 43.13 -28.83
CA THR A 160 28.66 44.45 -28.90
C THR A 160 28.83 45.07 -27.52
N PHE A 161 27.83 44.97 -26.65
CA PHE A 161 27.76 45.72 -25.40
C PHE A 161 27.97 44.86 -24.15
N TYR A 162 27.62 43.56 -24.17
CA TYR A 162 27.53 42.74 -22.96
C TYR A 162 28.60 41.64 -22.84
N LYS A 163 29.25 41.22 -23.94
CA LYS A 163 30.32 40.19 -24.04
C LYS A 163 31.53 40.31 -23.09
N GLY A 164 31.62 41.36 -22.29
CA GLY A 164 32.70 41.56 -21.32
C GLY A 164 32.25 42.20 -20.00
N GLN A 165 30.97 42.12 -19.66
CA GLN A 165 30.39 42.71 -18.46
C GLN A 165 30.02 41.64 -17.43
N GLY A 166 30.16 41.96 -16.13
CA GLY A 166 29.67 41.13 -15.03
C GLY A 166 30.01 39.63 -15.13
N ALA A 167 29.00 38.79 -14.91
CA ALA A 167 29.06 37.33 -15.01
C ALA A 167 29.34 36.83 -16.45
N LEU A 168 29.05 37.64 -17.48
CA LEU A 168 29.29 37.29 -18.89
C LEU A 168 30.77 37.35 -19.31
N ARG A 169 31.68 37.75 -18.41
CA ARG A 169 33.13 37.74 -18.67
C ARG A 169 33.74 36.34 -18.73
N SER A 170 33.23 35.42 -17.91
CA SER A 170 33.67 34.02 -17.84
C SER A 170 32.80 33.09 -18.67
N PHE A 171 31.60 33.55 -19.04
CA PHE A 171 30.66 32.80 -19.87
C PHE A 171 31.04 32.86 -21.35
N ASP A 172 30.94 31.72 -22.05
CA ASP A 172 31.21 31.64 -23.48
C ASP A 172 29.99 32.09 -24.30
N LEU A 173 29.80 33.42 -24.33
CA LEU A 173 28.69 34.05 -25.04
C LEU A 173 28.76 33.83 -26.57
N GLU A 174 29.94 33.54 -27.13
CA GLU A 174 30.05 33.24 -28.58
C GLU A 174 29.43 31.89 -28.91
N GLU A 175 29.77 30.86 -28.14
CA GLU A 175 29.19 29.53 -28.31
C GLU A 175 27.69 29.53 -27.99
N PHE A 176 27.25 30.28 -26.96
CA PHE A 176 25.83 30.39 -26.61
C PHE A 176 24.97 30.97 -27.74
N LEU A 177 25.46 31.98 -28.46
CA LEU A 177 24.74 32.68 -29.53
C LEU A 177 24.90 32.05 -30.93
N GLU A 178 25.68 30.97 -31.06
CA GLU A 178 25.94 30.35 -32.37
C GLU A 178 24.68 29.67 -32.94
N PRO A 179 24.30 29.93 -34.22
CA PRO A 179 23.15 29.29 -34.84
C PRO A 179 23.38 27.80 -35.10
N ARG A 180 22.37 26.96 -34.84
CA ARG A 180 22.44 25.50 -34.93
C ARG A 180 21.26 24.97 -35.74
N SER A 181 21.54 24.21 -36.80
CA SER A 181 20.49 23.75 -37.73
C SER A 181 19.70 22.51 -37.26
N ASN A 182 20.15 21.82 -36.21
CA ASN A 182 19.63 20.52 -35.77
C ASN A 182 19.28 20.47 -34.26
N ALA A 183 19.25 21.61 -33.59
CA ALA A 183 18.95 21.75 -32.17
C ALA A 183 18.35 23.14 -31.93
N GLU A 184 17.67 23.34 -30.80
CA GLU A 184 17.18 24.66 -30.41
C GLU A 184 18.37 25.61 -30.18
N ASP A 185 18.39 26.74 -30.90
CA ASP A 185 19.38 27.80 -30.75
C ASP A 185 18.75 29.10 -30.26
N PHE A 186 19.59 30.00 -29.76
CA PHE A 186 19.13 31.26 -29.13
C PHE A 186 18.32 32.15 -30.09
N ARG A 187 18.71 32.21 -31.37
CA ARG A 187 17.98 33.02 -32.36
C ARG A 187 16.60 32.45 -32.62
N THR A 188 16.52 31.14 -32.81
CA THR A 188 15.26 30.42 -33.11
C THR A 188 14.29 30.55 -31.95
N ILE A 189 14.76 30.32 -30.72
CA ILE A 189 13.93 30.50 -29.52
C ILE A 189 13.47 31.95 -29.36
N LEU A 190 14.33 32.95 -29.58
CA LEU A 190 13.89 34.35 -29.52
C LEU A 190 12.85 34.69 -30.57
N VAL A 191 13.01 34.21 -31.81
CA VAL A 191 12.02 34.43 -32.88
C VAL A 191 10.70 33.76 -32.51
N GLU A 192 10.72 32.50 -32.10
CA GLU A 192 9.53 31.75 -31.67
C GLU A 192 8.83 32.45 -30.49
N ASN A 193 9.58 32.89 -29.48
CA ASN A 193 9.02 33.58 -28.31
C ASN A 193 8.44 34.95 -28.67
N ILE A 194 9.04 35.69 -29.62
CA ILE A 194 8.49 36.96 -30.11
C ILE A 194 7.22 36.70 -30.95
N GLU A 195 7.21 35.69 -31.82
CA GLU A 195 6.02 35.32 -32.59
C GLU A 195 4.88 34.89 -31.67
N GLU A 196 5.15 34.05 -30.67
CA GLU A 196 4.17 33.61 -29.68
C GLU A 196 3.65 34.77 -28.83
N TYR A 197 4.51 35.72 -28.46
CA TYR A 197 4.10 36.97 -27.83
C TYR A 197 3.15 37.76 -28.73
N GLN A 198 3.50 37.97 -30.01
CA GLN A 198 2.66 38.70 -30.96
C GLN A 198 1.30 38.02 -31.18
N GLU A 199 1.29 36.70 -31.36
CA GLU A 199 0.06 35.91 -31.48
C GLU A 199 -0.80 35.93 -30.21
N SER A 200 -0.18 36.08 -29.03
CA SER A 200 -0.91 36.16 -27.76
C SER A 200 -1.59 37.52 -27.64
N VAL A 201 -0.86 38.61 -27.92
CA VAL A 201 -1.38 39.99 -27.91
C VAL A 201 -2.51 40.20 -28.94
N GLU A 202 -2.46 39.56 -30.10
CA GLU A 202 -3.49 39.69 -31.15
C GLU A 202 -4.83 38.97 -30.84
N LYS A 203 -4.88 38.10 -29.82
CA LYS A 203 -6.11 37.37 -29.43
C LYS A 203 -6.96 38.20 -28.47
N GLU A 204 -7.76 39.12 -28.99
CA GLU A 204 -8.72 39.90 -28.19
C GLU A 204 -9.73 38.99 -27.44
N GLY A 205 -9.90 39.21 -26.13
CA GLY A 205 -11.05 38.71 -25.34
C GLY A 205 -10.96 37.28 -24.78
N GLN A 206 -9.77 36.68 -24.68
CA GLN A 206 -9.56 35.38 -24.00
C GLN A 206 -8.44 35.48 -22.95
N GLU A 207 -8.45 34.60 -21.95
CA GLU A 207 -7.40 34.47 -20.92
C GLU A 207 -6.06 34.17 -21.62
N GLN A 208 -5.16 35.17 -21.67
CA GLN A 208 -3.90 35.07 -22.42
C GLN A 208 -2.79 34.54 -21.51
N ASP A 209 -2.23 33.38 -21.82
CA ASP A 209 -0.99 32.88 -21.21
C ASP A 209 0.21 33.54 -21.92
N ILE A 210 0.36 34.85 -21.70
CA ILE A 210 1.44 35.62 -22.31
C ILE A 210 2.74 35.25 -21.59
N LYS A 211 3.72 34.77 -22.36
CA LYS A 211 5.06 34.51 -21.82
C LYS A 211 5.60 35.75 -21.11
N GLU A 212 5.82 35.62 -19.81
CA GLU A 212 6.28 36.69 -18.91
C GLU A 212 7.66 37.27 -19.31
N TYR A 213 8.43 36.50 -20.08
CA TYR A 213 9.77 36.81 -20.56
C TYR A 213 9.97 36.29 -21.98
N LEU A 214 10.68 37.06 -22.82
CA LEU A 214 11.16 36.55 -24.12
C LEU A 214 12.24 35.45 -23.99
N LEU A 215 12.83 35.30 -22.80
CA LEU A 215 13.79 34.23 -22.51
C LEU A 215 13.53 33.70 -21.10
N SER A 216 12.84 32.56 -21.00
CA SER A 216 12.57 31.90 -19.73
C SER A 216 13.81 31.13 -19.22
N ARG A 217 13.76 30.69 -17.95
CA ARG A 217 14.83 29.88 -17.35
C ARG A 217 14.92 28.49 -17.99
N GLU A 218 13.79 27.95 -18.41
CA GLU A 218 13.72 26.70 -19.17
C GLU A 218 14.33 26.88 -20.57
N ASP A 219 13.99 27.96 -21.28
CA ASP A 219 14.61 28.31 -22.57
C ASP A 219 16.13 28.40 -22.46
N TYR A 220 16.62 29.15 -21.46
CA TYR A 220 18.04 29.27 -21.19
C TYR A 220 18.69 27.90 -20.90
N GLY A 221 18.02 27.03 -20.14
CA GLY A 221 18.46 25.66 -19.88
C GLY A 221 18.54 24.79 -21.14
N ARG A 222 17.54 24.90 -22.03
CA ARG A 222 17.50 24.20 -23.33
C ARG A 222 18.62 24.67 -24.25
N ILE A 223 18.85 25.98 -24.33
CA ILE A 223 19.96 26.57 -25.12
C ILE A 223 21.30 26.15 -24.54
N CYS A 224 21.47 26.18 -23.21
CA CYS A 224 22.70 25.73 -22.55
C CYS A 224 22.96 24.25 -22.80
N PHE A 225 21.93 23.40 -22.75
CA PHE A 225 22.07 21.98 -23.07
C PHE A 225 22.51 21.77 -24.52
N SER A 226 21.90 22.49 -25.46
CA SER A 226 22.26 22.44 -26.90
C SER A 226 23.67 22.98 -27.18
N ALA A 227 24.08 24.06 -26.51
CA ALA A 227 25.37 24.70 -26.73
C ALA A 227 26.52 24.00 -25.99
N PHE A 228 26.25 23.42 -24.83
CA PHE A 228 27.29 23.00 -23.89
C PHE A 228 27.16 21.56 -23.39
N GLY A 229 26.06 20.87 -23.70
CA GLY A 229 25.80 19.48 -23.29
C GLY A 229 25.38 19.31 -21.82
N GLU A 230 25.13 20.40 -21.10
CA GLU A 230 24.77 20.42 -19.67
C GLU A 230 23.63 21.42 -19.46
N THR A 231 22.61 21.07 -18.67
CA THR A 231 21.48 21.96 -18.34
C THR A 231 21.80 22.98 -17.25
N LYS A 232 22.87 22.79 -16.46
CA LYS A 232 23.30 23.72 -15.41
C LYS A 232 24.60 24.41 -15.77
N ARG A 233 24.52 25.62 -16.30
CA ARG A 233 25.64 26.56 -16.32
C ARG A 233 25.24 27.88 -15.66
N GLU A 234 25.76 28.01 -14.43
CA GLU A 234 25.90 29.24 -13.64
C GLU A 234 24.59 30.00 -13.39
N ASP A 235 23.93 29.72 -12.24
CA ASP A 235 22.70 30.41 -11.80
C ASP A 235 22.85 31.95 -11.81
N ASP A 236 24.08 32.46 -11.70
CA ASP A 236 24.43 33.89 -11.73
C ASP A 236 24.45 34.51 -13.15
N VAL A 237 24.44 33.69 -14.22
CA VAL A 237 24.54 34.16 -15.62
C VAL A 237 23.17 34.41 -16.25
N TYR A 238 22.20 33.54 -15.98
CA TYR A 238 20.84 33.67 -16.52
C TYR A 238 20.23 35.06 -16.27
N PRO A 239 20.23 35.61 -15.03
CA PRO A 239 19.67 36.93 -14.76
C PRO A 239 20.35 38.03 -15.59
N VAL A 240 21.67 37.92 -15.83
CA VAL A 240 22.44 38.90 -16.61
C VAL A 240 22.11 38.83 -18.09
N VAL A 241 21.96 37.62 -18.66
CA VAL A 241 21.54 37.46 -20.07
C VAL A 241 20.11 37.95 -20.25
N ARG A 242 19.19 37.54 -19.38
CA ARG A 242 17.78 37.97 -19.41
C ARG A 242 17.67 39.49 -19.38
N ARG A 243 18.35 40.15 -18.43
CA ARG A 243 18.37 41.61 -18.33
C ARG A 243 18.94 42.27 -19.58
N ALA A 244 20.01 41.73 -20.14
CA ALA A 244 20.61 42.28 -21.35
C ALA A 244 19.70 42.15 -22.58
N VAL A 245 18.97 41.04 -22.70
CA VAL A 245 17.93 40.86 -23.73
C VAL A 245 16.82 41.90 -23.57
N HIS A 246 16.34 42.08 -22.34
CA HIS A 246 15.32 43.08 -21.99
C HIS A 246 15.79 44.51 -22.30
N ASP A 247 16.95 44.95 -21.79
CA ASP A 247 17.53 46.28 -22.05
C ASP A 247 17.65 46.59 -23.56
N LEU A 248 18.02 45.59 -24.36
CA LEU A 248 18.17 45.75 -25.81
C LEU A 248 16.81 45.85 -26.50
N LEU A 249 15.84 45.06 -26.06
CA LEU A 249 14.47 45.16 -26.54
C LEU A 249 13.87 46.53 -26.20
N THR A 250 14.00 46.99 -24.95
CA THR A 250 13.50 48.28 -24.47
C THR A 250 14.01 49.44 -25.32
N ARG A 251 15.30 49.43 -25.67
CA ARG A 251 15.93 50.42 -26.55
C ARG A 251 15.45 50.36 -27.99
N ASN A 252 15.04 49.18 -28.47
CA ASN A 252 14.56 49.01 -29.84
C ASN A 252 13.12 49.53 -30.01
N ILE A 253 12.31 49.42 -28.95
CA ILE A 253 10.90 49.84 -28.93
C ILE A 253 10.76 51.34 -28.62
N GLY A 254 11.70 51.94 -27.88
CA GLY A 254 11.71 53.39 -27.56
C GLY A 254 11.11 53.75 -26.19
N ILE A 255 11.07 52.80 -25.25
CA ILE A 255 10.43 52.96 -23.93
C ILE A 255 11.13 53.99 -23.00
N GLU A 256 12.32 54.48 -23.34
CA GLU A 256 12.89 55.67 -22.67
C GLU A 256 11.94 56.89 -22.76
N ASP A 257 11.07 56.94 -23.78
CA ASP A 257 10.01 57.94 -23.91
C ASP A 257 8.82 57.65 -22.98
N PHE A 258 8.47 56.39 -22.70
CA PHE A 258 7.35 56.01 -21.83
C PHE A 258 7.54 56.42 -20.36
N LYS A 259 8.74 56.22 -19.79
CA LYS A 259 9.03 56.69 -18.41
C LYS A 259 8.84 58.19 -18.28
N ARG A 260 9.37 58.94 -19.26
CA ARG A 260 9.23 60.40 -19.30
C ARG A 260 7.77 60.82 -19.51
N GLU A 261 7.02 60.04 -20.27
CA GLU A 261 5.61 60.27 -20.50
C GLU A 261 4.78 60.12 -19.20
N LEU A 262 5.03 59.09 -18.40
CA LEU A 262 4.42 58.94 -17.06
C LEU A 262 4.72 60.15 -16.16
N GLU A 263 5.97 60.65 -16.15
CA GLU A 263 6.29 61.88 -15.40
C GLU A 263 5.56 63.14 -15.94
N ASP A 264 5.27 63.20 -17.23
CA ASP A 264 4.59 64.32 -17.88
C ASP A 264 3.06 64.21 -17.74
N ILE A 265 2.53 63.00 -17.61
CA ILE A 265 1.13 62.69 -17.30
C ILE A 265 0.86 63.05 -15.84
N SER A 266 1.69 62.60 -14.89
CA SER A 266 1.50 62.87 -13.46
C SER A 266 1.41 64.36 -13.16
N LYS A 267 2.28 65.16 -13.79
CA LYS A 267 2.26 66.62 -13.68
C LYS A 267 0.99 67.24 -14.27
N ALA A 268 0.50 66.69 -15.38
CA ALA A 268 -0.73 67.17 -16.01
C ALA A 268 -1.95 66.95 -15.12
N TYR A 269 -2.07 65.79 -14.46
CA TYR A 269 -3.12 65.55 -13.47
C TYR A 269 -3.07 66.57 -12.32
N VAL A 270 -1.87 66.83 -11.77
CA VAL A 270 -1.70 67.84 -10.70
C VAL A 270 -2.06 69.24 -11.18
N GLU A 271 -1.74 69.61 -12.42
CA GLU A 271 -2.15 70.87 -13.04
C GLU A 271 -3.68 71.01 -13.18
N GLU A 272 -4.40 69.90 -13.38
CA GLU A 272 -5.87 69.84 -13.36
C GLU A 272 -6.47 69.79 -11.96
N GLY A 273 -5.64 69.72 -10.91
CA GLY A 273 -6.08 69.59 -9.52
C GLY A 273 -6.55 68.18 -9.17
N LYS A 274 -6.06 67.17 -9.89
CA LYS A 274 -6.39 65.76 -9.70
C LYS A 274 -5.17 64.94 -9.31
N ARG A 275 -5.38 63.81 -8.63
CA ARG A 275 -4.37 62.79 -8.34
C ARG A 275 -4.74 61.45 -9.00
N PRO A 276 -3.88 60.90 -9.86
CA PRO A 276 -4.15 59.62 -10.54
C PRO A 276 -3.93 58.43 -9.59
N VAL A 277 -4.96 57.59 -9.45
CA VAL A 277 -4.90 56.28 -8.78
C VAL A 277 -4.75 55.21 -9.85
N LEU A 278 -3.53 54.72 -10.06
CA LEU A 278 -3.21 53.72 -11.07
C LEU A 278 -3.47 52.31 -10.52
N ILE A 279 -4.51 51.65 -11.01
CA ILE A 279 -4.88 50.30 -10.61
C ILE A 279 -4.35 49.31 -11.65
N CYS A 280 -3.27 48.60 -11.30
CA CYS A 280 -2.69 47.53 -12.09
C CYS A 280 -3.16 46.18 -11.52
N GLU A 281 -4.23 45.63 -12.10
CA GLU A 281 -4.92 44.43 -11.59
C GLU A 281 -4.01 43.20 -11.49
N ASP A 282 -3.13 43.05 -12.48
CA ASP A 282 -2.10 42.02 -12.51
C ASP A 282 -0.84 42.54 -13.18
N LEU A 283 0.30 42.42 -12.50
CA LEU A 283 1.57 42.89 -13.02
C LEU A 283 2.06 42.09 -14.24
N THR A 284 1.61 40.85 -14.41
CA THR A 284 1.93 40.02 -15.57
C THR A 284 1.36 40.58 -16.88
N THR A 285 0.33 41.44 -16.81
CA THR A 285 -0.24 42.17 -17.95
C THR A 285 0.80 42.99 -18.71
N PHE A 286 1.78 43.57 -17.99
CA PHE A 286 2.83 44.39 -18.59
C PHE A 286 3.95 43.56 -19.23
N SER A 287 3.86 42.23 -19.21
CA SER A 287 4.70 41.28 -19.93
C SER A 287 6.20 41.63 -19.90
N VAL A 288 6.80 41.98 -21.05
CA VAL A 288 8.22 42.30 -21.18
C VAL A 288 8.55 43.71 -20.70
N LEU A 289 7.56 44.59 -20.47
CA LEU A 289 7.74 45.99 -19.99
C LEU A 289 7.67 46.14 -18.46
N LYS A 290 7.34 45.07 -17.75
CA LYS A 290 7.10 45.09 -16.30
C LYS A 290 8.31 45.59 -15.50
N ASP A 291 9.54 45.22 -15.89
CA ASP A 291 10.76 45.54 -15.13
C ASP A 291 11.01 47.07 -15.17
N ASP A 292 10.79 47.71 -16.32
CA ASP A 292 10.91 49.17 -16.49
C ASP A 292 9.80 49.95 -15.77
N LEU A 293 8.56 49.44 -15.81
CA LEU A 293 7.42 50.01 -15.09
C LEU A 293 7.66 49.95 -13.57
N LEU A 294 8.10 48.79 -13.06
CA LEU A 294 8.45 48.60 -11.66
C LEU A 294 9.57 49.53 -11.23
N ASP A 295 10.67 49.61 -12.00
CA ASP A 295 11.80 50.49 -11.70
C ASP A 295 11.36 51.98 -11.60
N HIS A 296 10.40 52.42 -12.42
CA HIS A 296 9.85 53.78 -12.32
C HIS A 296 8.90 53.98 -11.14
N ILE A 297 7.93 53.08 -10.94
CA ILE A 297 6.97 53.16 -9.83
C ILE A 297 7.72 53.19 -8.48
N PHE A 298 8.76 52.35 -8.33
CA PHE A 298 9.57 52.29 -7.11
C PHE A 298 10.57 53.45 -6.94
N GLU A 299 10.79 54.27 -7.97
CA GLU A 299 11.48 55.56 -7.85
C GLU A 299 10.49 56.61 -7.32
N LEU A 300 10.24 56.60 -6.01
CA LEU A 300 9.14 57.33 -5.35
C LEU A 300 9.04 58.82 -5.72
N SER A 301 10.17 59.50 -5.95
CA SER A 301 10.21 60.93 -6.28
C SER A 301 9.95 61.26 -7.76
N SER A 302 9.60 60.28 -8.60
CA SER A 302 9.48 60.45 -10.05
C SER A 302 8.08 60.85 -10.51
N GLY A 303 7.06 60.78 -9.65
CA GLY A 303 5.68 61.14 -10.01
C GLY A 303 4.79 61.43 -8.80
N HIS A 304 3.49 61.57 -9.07
CA HIS A 304 2.43 61.87 -8.09
C HIS A 304 1.27 60.85 -8.21
N TYR A 305 1.59 59.56 -8.18
CA TYR A 305 0.63 58.47 -8.34
C TYR A 305 0.33 57.75 -7.02
N ASP A 306 -0.91 57.31 -6.84
CA ASP A 306 -1.24 56.20 -5.94
C ASP A 306 -1.34 54.93 -6.78
N VAL A 307 -0.40 54.01 -6.62
CA VAL A 307 -0.28 52.83 -7.48
C VAL A 307 -0.70 51.59 -6.71
N ILE A 308 -1.66 50.85 -7.25
CA ILE A 308 -2.10 49.57 -6.72
C ILE A 308 -1.64 48.47 -7.65
N MET A 309 -0.93 47.48 -7.13
CA MET A 309 -0.39 46.37 -7.89
C MET A 309 -0.93 45.04 -7.36
N GLY A 310 -1.64 44.30 -8.20
CA GLY A 310 -2.08 42.95 -7.91
C GLY A 310 -1.02 41.90 -8.26
N TRP A 311 -0.67 41.03 -7.31
CA TRP A 311 0.28 39.93 -7.51
C TRP A 311 -0.36 38.56 -7.23
N THR A 312 0.09 37.54 -7.96
CA THR A 312 -0.19 36.14 -7.60
C THR A 312 0.88 35.62 -6.64
N THR A 313 0.52 34.69 -5.76
CA THR A 313 1.45 34.12 -4.75
C THR A 313 2.65 33.43 -5.40
N GLY A 314 2.45 32.77 -6.55
CA GLY A 314 3.52 32.13 -7.32
C GLY A 314 4.53 33.13 -7.90
N TRP A 315 4.05 34.27 -8.41
CA TRP A 315 4.89 35.33 -8.97
C TRP A 315 5.88 35.89 -7.94
N GLU A 316 5.42 36.11 -6.70
CA GLU A 316 6.25 36.63 -5.62
C GLU A 316 7.50 35.76 -5.36
N ARG A 317 7.33 34.44 -5.33
CA ARG A 317 8.38 33.48 -4.96
C ARG A 317 9.43 33.28 -6.05
N GLU A 318 9.05 33.42 -7.31
CA GLU A 318 9.93 33.11 -8.45
C GLU A 318 10.61 34.35 -9.04
N ASN A 319 10.01 35.54 -8.92
CA ASN A 319 10.42 36.70 -9.72
C ASN A 319 10.96 37.90 -8.93
N ILE A 320 10.76 38.00 -7.61
CA ILE A 320 11.19 39.19 -6.84
C ILE A 320 12.71 39.35 -6.78
N ASP A 321 13.45 38.24 -6.66
CA ASP A 321 14.91 38.27 -6.63
C ASP A 321 15.52 38.63 -8.01
N ASP A 322 14.78 38.37 -9.09
CA ASP A 322 15.21 38.63 -10.47
C ASP A 322 14.77 40.01 -11.01
N ALA A 323 13.63 40.56 -10.56
CA ALA A 323 13.04 41.79 -11.09
C ALA A 323 13.72 43.08 -10.61
N LEU A 324 14.30 43.09 -9.39
CA LEU A 324 14.90 44.29 -8.80
C LEU A 324 16.43 44.23 -8.78
N SER A 325 17.08 45.29 -9.27
CA SER A 325 18.54 45.38 -9.45
C SER A 325 19.37 45.58 -8.15
N THR A 326 18.92 45.05 -7.01
CA THR A 326 19.54 45.27 -5.69
C THR A 326 20.14 44.00 -5.09
N SER A 327 21.36 44.11 -4.56
CA SER A 327 22.03 43.03 -3.84
C SER A 327 21.55 42.96 -2.37
N GLU A 328 21.02 41.80 -1.99
CA GLU A 328 20.46 41.38 -0.68
C GLU A 328 19.03 41.88 -0.35
N ASP A 329 18.10 40.91 -0.34
CA ASP A 329 16.72 40.93 0.16
C ASP A 329 15.75 41.95 -0.52
N SER A 330 15.53 41.76 -1.83
CA SER A 330 14.65 42.58 -2.69
C SER A 330 13.22 42.72 -2.14
N LEU A 331 12.70 41.68 -1.49
CA LEU A 331 11.41 41.69 -0.82
C LEU A 331 11.37 42.68 0.36
N THR A 332 12.42 42.71 1.17
CA THR A 332 12.58 43.67 2.26
C THR A 332 12.71 45.10 1.71
N TYR A 333 13.43 45.29 0.60
CA TYR A 333 13.56 46.59 -0.07
C TYR A 333 12.21 47.13 -0.56
N MET A 334 11.35 46.28 -1.13
CA MET A 334 10.00 46.66 -1.57
C MET A 334 9.09 46.99 -0.40
N LYS A 335 9.01 46.12 0.62
CA LYS A 335 8.17 46.34 1.81
C LYS A 335 8.50 47.65 2.55
N GLN A 336 9.77 48.10 2.50
CA GLN A 336 10.18 49.38 3.08
C GLN A 336 9.68 50.61 2.31
N ARG A 337 9.31 50.45 1.04
CA ARG A 337 8.92 51.54 0.13
C ARG A 337 7.43 51.56 -0.19
N THR A 338 6.69 50.52 0.18
CA THR A 338 5.25 50.46 0.00
C THR A 338 4.52 51.14 1.15
N GLN A 339 3.37 51.75 0.84
CA GLN A 339 2.40 52.24 1.80
C GLN A 339 1.41 51.14 2.21
N GLY A 340 1.18 50.17 1.33
CA GLY A 340 0.37 48.98 1.58
C GLY A 340 1.04 47.70 1.09
N TYR A 341 1.01 46.65 1.90
CA TYR A 341 1.34 45.29 1.53
C TYR A 341 0.26 44.38 2.12
N LEU A 342 -0.67 43.95 1.28
CA LEU A 342 -1.90 43.25 1.64
C LEU A 342 -1.92 41.84 1.04
N SER A 343 -2.52 40.89 1.74
CA SER A 343 -2.78 39.53 1.26
C SER A 343 -4.27 39.20 1.35
N MET A 344 -4.80 38.65 0.26
CA MET A 344 -6.18 38.20 0.10
C MET A 344 -6.35 36.71 0.42
N THR A 345 -5.26 35.93 0.45
CA THR A 345 -5.29 34.48 0.68
C THR A 345 -4.28 34.05 1.73
N ASP A 346 -4.55 32.92 2.38
CA ASP A 346 -3.61 32.21 3.25
C ASP A 346 -2.58 31.39 2.44
N ASP A 347 -1.70 30.69 3.16
CA ASP A 347 -0.66 29.83 2.57
C ASP A 347 -1.22 28.58 1.86
N ASN A 348 -2.49 28.22 2.11
CA ASN A 348 -3.19 27.10 1.48
C ASN A 348 -4.06 27.54 0.29
N GLY A 349 -4.04 28.83 -0.08
CA GLY A 349 -4.83 29.37 -1.17
C GLY A 349 -6.31 29.62 -0.85
N GLN A 350 -6.67 29.66 0.43
CA GLN A 350 -8.01 30.03 0.90
C GLN A 350 -8.16 31.56 0.95
N ALA A 351 -9.25 32.09 0.41
CA ALA A 351 -9.55 33.52 0.49
C ALA A 351 -9.98 33.92 1.91
N TYR A 352 -9.33 34.94 2.50
CA TYR A 352 -9.57 35.37 3.88
C TYR A 352 -10.99 35.88 4.14
N PHE A 353 -11.59 36.63 3.21
CA PHE A 353 -12.98 37.10 3.35
C PHE A 353 -14.02 35.97 3.25
N LEU A 354 -13.61 34.78 2.80
CA LEU A 354 -14.40 33.56 2.85
C LEU A 354 -14.00 32.65 4.02
N GLU A 355 -13.12 33.11 4.91
CA GLU A 355 -12.75 32.45 6.17
C GLU A 355 -13.86 32.68 7.20
N GLY A 356 -14.88 31.84 7.14
CA GLY A 356 -16.04 31.90 8.02
C GLY A 356 -17.12 30.93 7.54
N GLN A 357 -17.87 30.33 8.45
CA GLN A 357 -18.82 29.31 8.06
C GLN A 357 -19.94 29.89 7.15
N SER A 358 -20.36 31.13 7.37
CA SER A 358 -21.44 31.78 6.60
C SER A 358 -20.99 32.49 5.31
N ALA A 359 -19.73 32.90 5.19
CA ALA A 359 -19.29 33.80 4.13
C ALA A 359 -19.49 33.25 2.69
N PRO A 360 -19.14 31.98 2.37
CA PRO A 360 -19.43 31.40 1.06
C PRO A 360 -20.94 31.36 0.73
N VAL A 361 -21.78 31.18 1.75
CA VAL A 361 -23.24 31.10 1.61
C VAL A 361 -23.81 32.49 1.30
N VAL A 362 -23.33 33.53 1.99
CA VAL A 362 -23.69 34.93 1.71
C VAL A 362 -23.32 35.31 0.27
N LEU A 363 -22.11 34.93 -0.17
CA LEU A 363 -21.66 35.18 -1.53
C LEU A 363 -22.58 34.53 -2.57
N VAL A 364 -22.85 33.23 -2.43
CA VAL A 364 -23.73 32.51 -3.37
C VAL A 364 -25.16 33.07 -3.33
N LYS A 365 -25.67 33.41 -2.15
CA LYS A 365 -27.01 33.99 -2.00
C LYS A 365 -27.14 35.33 -2.72
N ALA A 366 -26.17 36.23 -2.59
CA ALA A 366 -26.19 37.53 -3.28
C ALA A 366 -26.31 37.37 -4.81
N TYR A 367 -25.57 36.43 -5.40
CA TYR A 367 -25.68 36.13 -6.83
C TYR A 367 -27.02 35.50 -7.20
N LEU A 368 -27.53 34.56 -6.39
CA LEU A 368 -28.82 33.92 -6.65
C LEU A 368 -29.99 34.91 -6.59
N ASP A 369 -29.99 35.80 -5.60
CA ASP A 369 -31.03 36.83 -5.44
C ASP A 369 -31.02 37.76 -6.67
N ALA A 370 -29.84 38.21 -7.11
CA ALA A 370 -29.69 39.05 -8.30
C ALA A 370 -30.15 38.35 -9.59
N ILE A 371 -29.79 37.07 -9.78
CA ILE A 371 -30.20 36.25 -10.94
C ILE A 371 -31.73 36.05 -10.96
N LYS A 372 -32.33 35.73 -9.80
CA LYS A 372 -33.77 35.50 -9.69
C LYS A 372 -34.57 36.78 -9.94
N GLU A 373 -34.11 37.93 -9.45
CA GLU A 373 -34.77 39.23 -9.68
C GLU A 373 -34.82 39.61 -11.16
N HIS A 374 -33.80 39.23 -11.93
CA HIS A 374 -33.67 39.55 -13.35
C HIS A 374 -34.17 38.44 -14.29
N SER A 375 -34.64 37.32 -13.75
CA SER A 375 -35.22 36.22 -14.53
C SER A 375 -36.73 36.42 -14.75
N GLU A 376 -37.23 36.01 -15.91
CA GLU A 376 -38.67 35.94 -16.21
C GLU A 376 -39.29 34.61 -15.77
N ALA A 377 -38.46 33.57 -15.57
CA ALA A 377 -38.89 32.26 -15.09
C ALA A 377 -39.53 32.35 -13.68
N SER A 378 -40.80 31.96 -13.59
CA SER A 378 -41.54 31.89 -12.32
C SER A 378 -42.04 30.47 -12.10
N ALA A 379 -41.48 29.78 -11.11
CA ALA A 379 -41.92 28.47 -10.66
C ALA A 379 -42.09 28.45 -9.14
N GLU A 380 -43.08 27.72 -8.63
CA GLU A 380 -43.20 27.46 -7.19
C GLU A 380 -42.09 26.48 -6.80
N VAL A 381 -41.16 26.95 -5.96
CA VAL A 381 -40.02 26.18 -5.44
C VAL A 381 -40.02 26.25 -3.90
N PRO A 382 -39.56 25.20 -3.20
CA PRO A 382 -39.57 25.15 -1.74
C PRO A 382 -38.37 25.94 -1.17
N GLU A 383 -38.39 27.27 -1.23
CA GLU A 383 -37.23 28.09 -0.81
C GLU A 383 -36.83 27.89 0.66
N GLU A 384 -37.81 27.72 1.55
CA GLU A 384 -37.55 27.53 2.99
C GLU A 384 -36.80 26.22 3.28
N ALA A 385 -37.13 25.13 2.59
CA ALA A 385 -36.46 23.83 2.75
C ALA A 385 -34.99 23.84 2.28
N PHE A 386 -34.62 24.86 1.51
CA PHE A 386 -33.32 25.06 0.89
C PHE A 386 -32.60 26.29 1.49
N ASP A 387 -32.89 26.68 2.73
CA ASP A 387 -32.27 27.81 3.44
C ASP A 387 -32.34 29.15 2.65
N SER A 388 -33.38 29.33 1.82
CA SER A 388 -33.53 30.44 0.86
C SER A 388 -32.43 30.57 -0.20
N VAL A 389 -31.68 29.49 -0.46
CA VAL A 389 -30.62 29.43 -1.49
C VAL A 389 -30.90 28.34 -2.54
N TYR A 390 -32.18 28.04 -2.80
CA TYR A 390 -32.63 27.09 -3.84
C TYR A 390 -31.92 27.33 -5.19
N PRO A 391 -31.37 26.28 -5.85
CA PRO A 391 -31.53 24.84 -5.57
C PRO A 391 -30.54 24.24 -4.56
N PHE A 392 -29.79 25.06 -3.83
CA PHE A 392 -28.80 24.63 -2.84
C PHE A 392 -29.34 24.79 -1.42
N ASN A 393 -28.63 24.25 -0.42
CA ASN A 393 -28.82 24.62 0.98
C ASN A 393 -27.47 25.04 1.59
N GLU A 394 -27.47 25.47 2.84
CA GLU A 394 -26.25 25.94 3.52
C GLU A 394 -25.18 24.84 3.59
N ALA A 395 -25.60 23.60 3.86
CA ALA A 395 -24.72 22.44 3.90
C ALA A 395 -24.01 22.21 2.57
N PHE A 396 -24.76 22.23 1.46
CA PHE A 396 -24.23 22.03 0.13
C PHE A 396 -23.11 23.03 -0.19
N ILE A 397 -23.37 24.33 -0.01
CA ILE A 397 -22.40 25.38 -0.37
C ILE A 397 -21.13 25.26 0.48
N ARG A 398 -21.27 25.02 1.78
CA ARG A 398 -20.13 24.86 2.70
C ARG A 398 -19.32 23.60 2.37
N HIS A 399 -19.99 22.49 2.10
CA HIS A 399 -19.32 21.24 1.75
C HIS A 399 -18.60 21.33 0.41
N VAL A 400 -19.22 21.94 -0.59
CA VAL A 400 -18.58 22.22 -1.89
C VAL A 400 -17.36 23.12 -1.69
N TYR A 401 -17.52 24.24 -0.99
CA TYR A 401 -16.43 25.20 -0.74
C TYR A 401 -15.24 24.53 -0.05
N ALA A 402 -15.49 23.74 1.00
CA ALA A 402 -14.44 23.02 1.72
C ALA A 402 -13.65 22.02 0.86
N ASN A 403 -14.24 21.56 -0.25
CA ASN A 403 -13.67 20.54 -1.13
C ASN A 403 -13.26 21.08 -2.51
N LEU A 404 -13.16 22.40 -2.68
CA LEU A 404 -12.69 22.99 -3.94
C LEU A 404 -11.22 22.66 -4.18
N VAL A 405 -10.93 22.22 -5.41
CA VAL A 405 -9.59 21.88 -5.86
C VAL A 405 -9.28 22.48 -7.22
N GLN A 406 -8.02 22.78 -7.45
CA GLN A 406 -7.47 23.13 -8.74
C GLN A 406 -6.08 22.52 -8.87
N ASP A 407 -5.81 21.84 -9.99
CA ASP A 407 -4.55 21.12 -10.24
C ASP A 407 -4.14 20.14 -9.12
N GLY A 408 -5.14 19.56 -8.44
CA GLY A 408 -4.97 18.61 -7.34
C GLY A 408 -4.80 19.22 -5.95
N ASN A 409 -4.55 20.52 -5.85
CA ASN A 409 -4.40 21.24 -4.58
C ASN A 409 -5.75 21.82 -4.13
N LEU A 410 -5.96 21.90 -2.82
CA LEU A 410 -7.11 22.64 -2.28
C LEU A 410 -6.95 24.12 -2.67
N GLN A 411 -7.98 24.68 -3.28
CA GLN A 411 -7.99 26.09 -3.67
C GLN A 411 -9.40 26.64 -3.49
N GLN A 412 -9.60 27.30 -2.36
CA GLN A 412 -10.92 27.75 -1.91
C GLN A 412 -11.12 29.21 -2.29
N THR A 413 -11.35 29.45 -3.59
CA THR A 413 -11.49 30.81 -4.13
C THR A 413 -12.91 31.09 -4.63
N PRO A 414 -13.38 32.35 -4.57
CA PRO A 414 -14.68 32.77 -5.10
C PRO A 414 -14.90 32.38 -6.57
N ARG A 415 -13.86 32.52 -7.41
CA ARG A 415 -13.94 32.20 -8.85
C ARG A 415 -14.28 30.73 -9.07
N ILE A 416 -13.58 29.82 -8.38
CA ILE A 416 -13.83 28.38 -8.53
C ILE A 416 -15.25 28.05 -8.05
N LEU A 417 -15.65 28.56 -6.88
CA LEU A 417 -17.00 28.34 -6.35
C LEU A 417 -18.07 28.83 -7.33
N LEU A 418 -18.00 30.08 -7.77
CA LEU A 418 -19.07 30.70 -8.56
C LEU A 418 -19.06 30.22 -10.03
N VAL A 419 -17.92 30.31 -10.70
CA VAL A 419 -17.81 30.10 -12.16
C VAL A 419 -17.73 28.63 -12.51
N HIS A 420 -16.95 27.85 -11.76
CA HIS A 420 -16.71 26.45 -12.08
C HIS A 420 -17.68 25.49 -11.42
N VAL A 421 -18.36 25.87 -10.33
CA VAL A 421 -19.33 25.01 -9.65
C VAL A 421 -20.76 25.54 -9.73
N ILE A 422 -21.04 26.71 -9.15
CA ILE A 422 -22.42 27.22 -9.03
C ILE A 422 -23.04 27.50 -10.40
N ALA A 423 -22.32 28.15 -11.32
CA ALA A 423 -22.81 28.38 -12.68
C ALA A 423 -23.09 27.08 -13.43
N GLU A 424 -22.24 26.06 -13.28
CA GLU A 424 -22.46 24.73 -13.85
C GLU A 424 -23.74 24.09 -13.28
N CYS A 425 -23.92 24.11 -11.96
CA CYS A 425 -25.13 23.59 -11.33
C CYS A 425 -26.42 24.32 -11.80
N LEU A 426 -26.37 25.64 -11.96
CA LEU A 426 -27.54 26.44 -12.37
C LEU A 426 -27.88 26.29 -13.86
N THR A 427 -26.89 26.00 -14.70
CA THR A 427 -27.06 25.79 -16.15
C THR A 427 -27.29 24.31 -16.51
N SER A 428 -26.85 23.37 -15.68
CA SER A 428 -26.98 21.93 -15.91
C SER A 428 -28.44 21.45 -15.96
N ASP A 429 -28.69 20.35 -16.67
CA ASP A 429 -29.98 19.65 -16.73
C ASP A 429 -30.23 18.66 -15.59
N VAL A 430 -29.19 18.31 -14.84
CA VAL A 430 -29.27 17.44 -13.66
C VAL A 430 -29.25 18.27 -12.36
N PRO A 431 -29.77 17.72 -11.24
CA PRO A 431 -29.70 18.38 -9.94
C PRO A 431 -28.26 18.68 -9.48
N PRO A 432 -28.04 19.65 -8.58
CA PRO A 432 -26.70 20.04 -8.14
C PRO A 432 -25.89 18.90 -7.54
N PHE A 433 -26.49 18.02 -6.73
CA PHE A 433 -25.78 16.91 -6.10
C PHE A 433 -25.25 15.87 -7.10
N GLU A 434 -25.86 15.76 -8.30
CA GLU A 434 -25.37 14.89 -9.39
C GLU A 434 -24.33 15.64 -10.25
N ALA A 435 -24.53 16.95 -10.48
CA ALA A 435 -23.62 17.78 -11.26
C ALA A 435 -22.22 17.82 -10.63
N VAL A 436 -22.14 17.96 -9.30
CA VAL A 436 -20.86 18.03 -8.58
C VAL A 436 -20.08 16.71 -8.59
N GLN A 437 -20.72 15.55 -8.83
CA GLN A 437 -20.03 14.25 -8.85
C GLN A 437 -19.01 14.15 -10.00
N ASN A 438 -19.25 14.86 -11.10
CA ASN A 438 -18.43 14.82 -12.30
C ASN A 438 -17.57 16.07 -12.50
N ASN A 439 -17.59 17.00 -11.54
CA ASN A 439 -16.89 18.27 -11.64
C ASN A 439 -15.42 18.11 -11.21
N SER A 440 -14.48 18.47 -12.09
CA SER A 440 -13.04 18.35 -11.85
C SER A 440 -12.49 19.29 -10.78
N TYR A 441 -13.24 20.33 -10.43
CA TYR A 441 -12.87 21.33 -9.42
C TYR A 441 -13.37 20.97 -8.01
N ILE A 442 -13.99 19.81 -7.84
CA ILE A 442 -14.52 19.36 -6.55
C ILE A 442 -13.90 18.02 -6.18
N ARG A 443 -13.23 17.99 -5.02
CA ARG A 443 -12.79 16.75 -4.40
C ARG A 443 -14.01 16.00 -3.87
N GLN A 444 -14.17 14.75 -4.30
CA GLN A 444 -15.29 13.92 -3.85
C GLN A 444 -15.12 13.50 -2.40
N ARG A 445 -16.23 13.46 -1.66
CA ARG A 445 -16.31 13.03 -0.26
C ARG A 445 -16.80 11.57 -0.18
N PRO A 446 -16.57 10.84 0.92
CA PRO A 446 -17.21 9.55 1.10
C PRO A 446 -18.74 9.69 1.29
N TYR A 447 -19.49 8.63 1.02
CA TYR A 447 -20.91 8.54 1.34
C TYR A 447 -21.12 8.39 2.85
N LEU A 448 -22.05 9.19 3.38
CA LEU A 448 -22.25 9.34 4.82
C LEU A 448 -23.29 8.40 5.43
N ILE A 449 -23.97 7.62 4.59
CA ILE A 449 -24.97 6.62 4.96
C ILE A 449 -24.63 5.27 4.29
N GLY A 450 -25.25 4.18 4.74
CA GLY A 450 -24.93 2.83 4.25
C GLY A 450 -25.18 2.66 2.74
N ILE A 451 -24.15 2.24 2.00
CA ILE A 451 -24.20 2.12 0.53
C ILE A 451 -25.09 0.96 0.05
N ASN A 452 -25.37 -0.02 0.91
CA ASN A 452 -26.22 -1.16 0.57
C ASN A 452 -27.73 -0.91 0.78
N GLU A 453 -28.10 0.10 1.57
CA GLU A 453 -29.48 0.31 2.02
C GLU A 453 -30.24 1.35 1.19
N HIS A 454 -29.51 2.18 0.44
CA HIS A 454 -30.06 3.34 -0.26
C HIS A 454 -29.63 3.37 -1.73
N SER A 455 -30.41 4.06 -2.58
CA SER A 455 -30.03 4.28 -3.98
C SER A 455 -28.95 5.34 -4.12
N THR A 456 -28.16 5.27 -5.20
CA THR A 456 -27.08 6.22 -5.51
C THR A 456 -27.53 7.69 -5.41
N PRO A 457 -28.69 8.13 -5.96
CA PRO A 457 -29.12 9.50 -5.79
C PRO A 457 -29.39 9.92 -4.33
N CYS A 458 -29.81 8.98 -3.48
CA CYS A 458 -29.99 9.22 -2.05
C CYS A 458 -28.64 9.34 -1.32
N LEU A 459 -27.66 8.49 -1.67
CA LEU A 459 -26.29 8.56 -1.17
C LEU A 459 -25.65 9.92 -1.52
N GLU A 460 -25.74 10.33 -2.78
CA GLU A 460 -25.16 11.59 -3.27
C GLU A 460 -25.88 12.81 -2.70
N LEU A 461 -27.22 12.79 -2.59
CA LEU A 461 -27.97 13.89 -2.00
C LEU A 461 -27.58 14.08 -0.53
N THR A 462 -27.55 13.01 0.27
CA THR A 462 -27.19 13.08 1.69
C THR A 462 -25.72 13.43 1.91
N GLN A 463 -24.82 12.99 1.03
CA GLN A 463 -23.39 13.36 1.04
C GLN A 463 -23.16 14.88 1.01
N TRP A 464 -24.00 15.62 0.28
CA TRP A 464 -23.81 17.06 0.06
C TRP A 464 -24.82 17.96 0.79
N TYR A 465 -26.06 17.51 1.02
CA TYR A 465 -27.11 18.37 1.60
C TYR A 465 -27.42 18.05 3.07
N ALA A 466 -26.93 16.94 3.63
CA ALA A 466 -27.31 16.52 4.98
C ALA A 466 -26.78 17.42 6.10
N LEU A 467 -27.58 17.54 7.15
CA LEU A 467 -27.22 18.14 8.43
C LEU A 467 -27.14 17.05 9.50
N LYS A 468 -26.43 17.29 10.60
CA LYS A 468 -26.27 16.33 11.71
C LYS A 468 -27.05 16.80 12.94
N HIS A 469 -27.77 15.89 13.60
CA HIS A 469 -28.43 16.15 14.88
C HIS A 469 -28.44 14.87 15.73
N ARG A 470 -27.88 14.95 16.94
CA ARG A 470 -27.84 13.83 17.92
C ARG A 470 -27.31 12.52 17.33
N GLY A 471 -26.26 12.61 16.50
CA GLY A 471 -25.62 11.45 15.87
C GLY A 471 -26.34 10.88 14.64
N GLN A 472 -27.44 11.50 14.18
CA GLN A 472 -28.12 11.12 12.93
C GLN A 472 -28.02 12.22 11.89
N LEU A 473 -28.02 11.84 10.62
CA LEU A 473 -28.15 12.79 9.51
C LEU A 473 -29.61 13.08 9.24
N TRP A 474 -29.93 14.31 8.85
CA TRP A 474 -31.28 14.71 8.54
C TRP A 474 -31.35 15.74 7.40
N LEU A 475 -32.44 15.67 6.63
CA LEU A 475 -32.85 16.68 5.65
C LEU A 475 -34.39 16.81 5.63
N PRO A 476 -34.95 17.97 5.24
CA PRO A 476 -36.38 18.11 5.00
C PRO A 476 -36.90 17.19 3.89
N THR A 477 -38.09 16.61 4.05
CA THR A 477 -38.72 15.74 3.04
C THR A 477 -38.90 16.48 1.70
N GLU A 478 -39.15 17.78 1.75
CA GLU A 478 -39.33 18.64 0.57
C GLU A 478 -38.09 18.68 -0.36
N VAL A 479 -36.88 18.48 0.17
CA VAL A 479 -35.64 18.43 -0.62
C VAL A 479 -35.62 17.16 -1.50
N PHE A 480 -36.02 16.02 -0.94
CA PHE A 480 -36.14 14.76 -1.70
C PHE A 480 -37.23 14.87 -2.77
N ASP A 481 -38.38 15.43 -2.42
CA ASP A 481 -39.50 15.62 -3.34
C ASP A 481 -39.14 16.56 -4.50
N ALA A 482 -38.40 17.66 -4.23
CA ALA A 482 -37.97 18.63 -5.23
C ALA A 482 -37.06 18.00 -6.30
N PHE A 483 -36.21 17.05 -5.92
CA PHE A 483 -35.31 16.35 -6.84
C PHE A 483 -35.85 15.00 -7.34
N GLY A 484 -36.96 14.52 -6.77
CA GLY A 484 -37.56 13.23 -7.12
C GLY A 484 -36.71 12.03 -6.69
N VAL A 485 -36.03 12.14 -5.53
CA VAL A 485 -35.20 11.09 -4.94
C VAL A 485 -36.03 10.25 -3.96
N ASP A 486 -36.00 8.93 -4.10
CA ASP A 486 -36.68 8.01 -3.18
C ASP A 486 -35.88 7.87 -1.87
N THR A 487 -36.55 8.08 -0.73
CA THR A 487 -35.96 7.97 0.61
C THR A 487 -35.75 6.51 1.04
N HIS A 488 -36.23 5.54 0.26
CA HIS A 488 -36.05 4.10 0.47
C HIS A 488 -36.46 3.60 1.87
N GLY A 489 -37.45 4.25 2.48
CA GLY A 489 -38.01 3.84 3.77
C GLY A 489 -37.24 4.35 5.00
N ALA A 490 -36.39 5.36 4.83
CA ALA A 490 -35.79 6.11 5.93
C ALA A 490 -36.86 6.69 6.88
N ALA A 491 -36.49 6.92 8.14
CA ALA A 491 -37.43 7.33 9.17
C ALA A 491 -37.87 8.78 8.95
N GLU A 492 -39.15 8.99 8.61
CA GLU A 492 -39.72 10.33 8.47
C GLU A 492 -40.41 10.75 9.78
N LYS A 493 -40.04 11.94 10.27
CA LYS A 493 -40.64 12.53 11.47
C LYS A 493 -40.71 14.04 11.34
N ASP A 494 -41.89 14.59 11.61
CA ASP A 494 -42.13 16.04 11.64
C ASP A 494 -41.68 16.76 10.35
N GLY A 495 -41.84 16.12 9.18
CA GLY A 495 -41.46 16.68 7.87
C GLY A 495 -39.97 16.57 7.52
N ASN A 496 -39.19 15.83 8.31
CA ASN A 496 -37.77 15.58 8.09
C ASN A 496 -37.49 14.07 7.99
N VAL A 497 -36.50 13.71 7.17
CA VAL A 497 -36.03 12.34 6.97
C VAL A 497 -34.72 12.16 7.72
N PHE A 498 -34.61 11.10 8.51
CA PHE A 498 -33.43 10.78 9.33
C PHE A 498 -32.72 9.52 8.82
N PHE A 499 -31.39 9.56 8.84
CA PHE A 499 -30.51 8.46 8.47
C PHE A 499 -29.49 8.20 9.58
N ASP A 500 -29.15 6.93 9.79
CA ASP A 500 -28.04 6.56 10.64
C ASP A 500 -26.72 6.84 9.91
N THR A 501 -25.79 7.50 10.60
CA THR A 501 -24.48 7.81 10.05
C THR A 501 -23.66 6.54 9.82
N SER A 502 -23.01 6.43 8.67
CA SER A 502 -21.91 5.50 8.50
C SER A 502 -20.68 6.00 9.28
N PHE A 503 -19.73 5.10 9.54
CA PHE A 503 -18.45 5.39 10.21
C PHE A 503 -17.67 6.56 9.58
N ALA A 504 -17.93 6.90 8.31
CA ALA A 504 -17.35 8.06 7.62
C ALA A 504 -17.65 9.42 8.28
N ALA A 505 -18.70 9.50 9.10
CA ALA A 505 -19.19 10.77 9.65
C ALA A 505 -18.44 11.26 10.90
N GLY A 506 -17.41 10.53 11.35
CA GLY A 506 -16.50 10.98 12.41
C GLY A 506 -15.65 12.17 11.95
N ASP A 507 -14.97 12.02 10.81
CA ASP A 507 -14.02 13.03 10.28
C ASP A 507 -14.60 13.94 9.20
N VAL A 508 -15.71 13.53 8.56
CA VAL A 508 -16.36 14.41 7.60
C VAL A 508 -17.14 15.47 8.37
N THR A 509 -16.65 16.71 8.34
CA THR A 509 -17.34 17.85 8.95
C THR A 509 -18.75 17.99 8.37
N VAL A 510 -19.75 17.57 9.12
CA VAL A 510 -21.17 17.81 8.85
C VAL A 510 -21.67 18.87 9.80
N ILE A 511 -22.50 19.79 9.31
CA ILE A 511 -23.01 20.89 10.13
C ILE A 511 -24.00 20.35 11.16
N GLU A 512 -23.73 20.61 12.44
CA GLU A 512 -24.68 20.30 13.51
C GLU A 512 -25.80 21.34 13.56
N ARG A 513 -27.05 20.91 13.39
CA ARG A 513 -28.23 21.77 13.45
C ARG A 513 -29.45 21.01 13.94
N GLU A 514 -30.24 21.62 14.82
CA GLU A 514 -31.54 21.07 15.21
C GLU A 514 -32.58 21.24 14.09
N PRO A 515 -33.40 20.22 13.79
CA PRO A 515 -34.47 20.35 12.80
C PRO A 515 -35.40 21.53 13.09
N GLY A 516 -35.57 22.42 12.11
CA GLY A 516 -36.40 23.63 12.22
C GLY A 516 -35.70 24.85 12.87
N ALA A 517 -34.41 24.76 13.20
CA ALA A 517 -33.62 25.94 13.58
C ALA A 517 -33.29 26.79 12.34
N GLU A 518 -33.25 28.12 12.50
CA GLU A 518 -32.86 29.04 11.43
C GLU A 518 -31.36 28.87 11.06
N PRO A 519 -30.98 29.20 9.81
CA PRO A 519 -29.59 29.27 9.37
C PRO A 519 -28.71 30.11 10.30
N THR A 520 -27.45 29.72 10.46
CA THR A 520 -26.52 30.45 11.34
C THR A 520 -26.21 31.82 10.73
N SER A 521 -26.76 32.89 11.32
CA SER A 521 -26.34 34.26 11.03
C SER A 521 -25.27 34.67 12.03
N GLU A 522 -24.00 34.56 11.65
CA GLU A 522 -22.96 35.34 12.32
C GLU A 522 -23.15 36.79 11.87
N ARG A 523 -23.43 37.68 12.83
CA ARG A 523 -23.43 39.12 12.56
C ARG A 523 -22.00 39.54 12.21
N ILE A 524 -21.87 40.25 11.09
CA ILE A 524 -20.69 41.07 10.80
C ILE A 524 -20.68 42.15 11.89
N ASP A 525 -19.84 41.99 12.91
CA ASP A 525 -19.61 43.03 13.90
C ASP A 525 -18.78 44.12 13.22
N THR A 526 -19.45 45.11 12.62
CA THR A 526 -18.81 46.39 12.29
C THR A 526 -18.65 47.17 13.59
N ASP A 527 -17.48 47.09 14.19
CA ASP A 527 -17.06 47.95 15.29
C ASP A 527 -17.03 49.41 14.79
N ASP A 528 -17.94 50.23 15.32
CA ASP A 528 -17.77 51.69 15.40
C ASP A 528 -17.92 52.11 16.86
N GLU A 529 -16.96 52.90 17.29
CA GLU A 529 -16.62 53.30 18.65
C GLU A 529 -17.76 53.98 19.43
N ASP A 530 -17.86 53.66 20.73
CA ASP A 530 -18.19 54.67 21.75
C ASP A 530 -17.52 54.27 23.08
N GLU A 531 -16.43 54.97 23.41
CA GLU A 531 -15.81 54.94 24.74
C GLU A 531 -16.81 55.37 25.83
N ALA A 532 -16.96 54.54 26.88
CA ALA A 532 -17.21 55.05 28.23
C ALA A 532 -16.74 54.02 29.28
N ASP A 533 -15.71 54.44 30.02
CA ASP A 533 -15.27 53.88 31.31
C ASP A 533 -16.45 53.52 32.24
N GLU A 534 -16.36 52.40 32.96
CA GLU A 534 -16.39 52.39 34.44
C GLU A 534 -16.21 50.95 35.01
N GLU A 535 -15.46 50.89 36.11
CA GLU A 535 -14.87 49.73 36.80
C GLU A 535 -15.87 48.66 37.31
N PRO A 536 -15.44 47.40 37.56
CA PRO A 536 -16.26 46.37 38.18
C PRO A 536 -15.89 46.19 39.66
N GLU A 537 -16.73 46.67 40.58
CA GLU A 537 -16.89 46.18 41.97
C GLU A 537 -18.37 46.44 42.34
N GLU A 538 -19.10 45.64 43.11
CA GLU A 538 -18.75 44.82 44.26
C GLU A 538 -19.92 43.84 44.55
N ASP A 539 -19.61 42.95 45.50
CA ASP A 539 -20.22 41.69 45.93
C ASP A 539 -21.58 41.75 46.67
N GLU A 540 -21.97 40.56 47.17
CA GLU A 540 -22.89 40.24 48.28
C GLU A 540 -24.31 39.77 47.89
N SER A 541 -24.72 38.54 48.21
CA SER A 541 -24.80 38.00 49.59
C SER A 541 -25.04 36.47 49.56
N GLU A 542 -24.19 35.68 50.23
CA GLU A 542 -24.32 35.11 51.61
C GLU A 542 -25.29 33.91 51.73
N GLU A 543 -25.09 32.83 52.51
CA GLU A 543 -24.01 32.28 53.35
C GLU A 543 -24.44 30.85 53.84
N VAL A 544 -23.49 29.90 53.92
CA VAL A 544 -23.00 29.09 55.09
C VAL A 544 -24.01 28.11 55.78
N GLU A 545 -23.67 26.83 56.09
CA GLU A 545 -22.79 26.35 57.18
C GLU A 545 -22.28 24.90 56.97
N GLU A 546 -21.02 24.69 57.32
CA GLU A 546 -20.36 23.41 57.60
C GLU A 546 -20.71 22.92 59.02
N GLU A 547 -20.97 21.62 59.20
CA GLU A 547 -20.79 20.93 60.48
C GLU A 547 -19.71 19.85 60.33
N THR A 548 -18.69 19.95 61.19
CA THR A 548 -17.64 18.97 61.45
C THR A 548 -18.18 17.81 62.27
N ASP A 549 -17.77 16.57 61.95
CA ASP A 549 -17.54 15.52 62.97
C ASP A 549 -16.50 14.50 62.47
N GLU A 550 -15.51 14.24 63.31
CA GLU A 550 -14.43 13.25 63.17
C GLU A 550 -14.96 11.82 63.40
N ASP A 551 -14.49 10.84 62.60
CA ASP A 551 -13.87 9.56 63.04
C ASP A 551 -14.03 8.41 62.01
N GLY A 552 -12.90 7.80 61.62
CA GLY A 552 -12.76 6.33 61.57
C GLY A 552 -12.90 5.57 60.25
N ASP A 553 -11.77 5.39 59.56
CA ASP A 553 -11.23 4.13 58.99
C ASP A 553 -11.96 3.32 57.88
N GLU A 554 -11.11 2.72 57.04
CA GLU A 554 -11.30 1.62 56.07
C GLU A 554 -11.89 1.91 54.66
N GLY A 555 -10.97 2.11 53.71
CA GLY A 555 -10.85 1.35 52.44
C GLY A 555 -11.91 1.51 51.34
N ASP A 556 -11.54 2.20 50.25
CA ASP A 556 -11.60 1.66 48.88
C ASP A 556 -10.91 2.64 47.91
N ASP A 557 -9.89 2.14 47.21
CA ASP A 557 -9.24 2.82 46.08
C ASP A 557 -10.19 2.75 44.87
N GLU A 558 -11.00 3.78 44.61
CA GLU A 558 -11.61 3.97 43.28
C GLU A 558 -10.57 4.61 42.35
N GLU A 559 -9.92 3.74 41.56
CA GLU A 559 -9.13 4.10 40.39
C GLU A 559 -9.91 5.08 39.51
N GLY A 560 -9.25 6.19 39.15
CA GLY A 560 -9.77 7.19 38.24
C GLY A 560 -10.25 6.54 36.95
N ARG A 561 -11.51 6.82 36.59
CA ARG A 561 -12.04 6.50 35.25
C ARG A 561 -11.12 7.16 34.21
N PRO A 562 -10.58 6.40 33.24
CA PRO A 562 -9.93 7.00 32.09
C PRO A 562 -10.95 7.91 31.40
N GLY A 563 -10.51 9.09 30.94
CA GLY A 563 -11.29 9.84 29.95
C GLY A 563 -11.53 8.97 28.70
N PRO A 564 -12.56 9.27 27.88
CA PRO A 564 -12.79 8.53 26.63
C PRO A 564 -11.49 8.49 25.82
N GLU A 565 -11.10 7.27 25.42
CA GLU A 565 -9.96 7.07 24.51
C GLU A 565 -10.23 7.82 23.20
N PRO A 566 -9.19 8.37 22.54
CA PRO A 566 -9.36 9.04 21.26
C PRO A 566 -9.98 8.06 20.25
N GLU A 567 -11.07 8.48 19.61
CA GLU A 567 -11.66 7.74 18.48
C GLU A 567 -10.59 7.58 17.40
N VAL A 568 -10.44 6.37 16.87
CA VAL A 568 -9.45 6.12 15.82
C VAL A 568 -10.03 6.60 14.49
N GLU A 569 -9.32 7.52 13.85
CA GLU A 569 -9.73 8.25 12.66
C GLU A 569 -9.28 7.55 11.37
N VAL A 570 -10.19 7.37 10.39
CA VAL A 570 -9.90 6.82 9.06
C VAL A 570 -9.96 7.96 8.06
N PRO A 571 -8.88 8.26 7.31
CA PRO A 571 -8.87 9.36 6.35
C PRO A 571 -10.05 9.29 5.36
N PRO A 572 -10.78 10.40 5.12
CA PRO A 572 -11.94 10.42 4.23
C PRO A 572 -11.65 9.92 2.81
N GLU A 573 -10.43 10.14 2.31
CA GLU A 573 -9.99 9.68 1.00
C GLU A 573 -9.90 8.15 0.95
N ASP A 574 -9.25 7.53 1.94
CA ASP A 574 -9.11 6.07 2.05
C ASP A 574 -10.47 5.38 2.24
N TYR A 575 -11.38 6.01 2.99
CA TYR A 575 -12.74 5.49 3.16
C TYR A 575 -13.57 5.60 1.88
N ARG A 576 -13.39 6.68 1.10
CA ARG A 576 -14.02 6.83 -0.21
C ARG A 576 -13.52 5.77 -1.19
N GLU A 577 -12.21 5.55 -1.27
CA GLU A 577 -11.64 4.49 -2.11
C GLU A 577 -12.19 3.11 -1.73
N PHE A 578 -12.33 2.84 -0.42
CA PHE A 578 -12.95 1.63 0.09
C PHE A 578 -14.42 1.47 -0.36
N GLN A 579 -15.22 2.54 -0.28
CA GLN A 579 -16.62 2.53 -0.71
C GLN A 579 -16.76 2.35 -2.23
N SER A 580 -15.93 3.03 -3.02
CA SER A 580 -15.87 2.85 -4.47
C SER A 580 -15.56 1.40 -4.80
N TRP A 581 -14.47 0.84 -4.23
CA TRP A 581 -14.11 -0.55 -4.40
C TRP A 581 -15.24 -1.53 -4.03
N LEU A 582 -15.96 -1.28 -2.93
CA LEU A 582 -17.13 -2.07 -2.55
C LEU A 582 -18.24 -2.08 -3.59
N MET A 583 -18.50 -0.94 -4.25
CA MET A 583 -19.59 -0.78 -5.22
C MET A 583 -19.27 -1.33 -6.61
N ASP A 584 -18.08 -1.03 -7.14
CA ASP A 584 -17.74 -1.30 -8.55
C ASP A 584 -16.49 -2.16 -8.75
N GLY A 585 -15.77 -2.50 -7.68
CA GLY A 585 -14.55 -3.31 -7.73
C GLY A 585 -13.38 -2.62 -8.43
N THR A 586 -13.35 -1.29 -8.46
CA THR A 586 -12.25 -0.45 -8.99
C THR A 586 -10.93 -0.62 -8.22
N GLU A 587 -9.87 0.08 -8.66
CA GLU A 587 -8.58 0.09 -7.98
C GLU A 587 -8.73 0.70 -6.57
N TYR A 588 -8.18 -0.01 -5.57
CA TYR A 588 -8.18 0.42 -4.18
C TYR A 588 -6.74 0.66 -3.75
N ALA A 589 -6.28 1.92 -3.82
CA ALA A 589 -4.86 2.25 -3.63
C ALA A 589 -4.45 2.12 -2.16
N SER A 590 -5.34 2.46 -1.22
CA SER A 590 -5.12 2.34 0.22
C SER A 590 -5.48 0.96 0.82
N ALA A 591 -5.43 -0.11 0.01
CA ALA A 591 -5.88 -1.45 0.37
C ALA A 591 -5.07 -2.13 1.50
N ASP A 592 -3.85 -1.70 1.76
CA ASP A 592 -2.96 -2.33 2.74
C ASP A 592 -3.53 -2.28 4.17
N ARG A 593 -4.15 -1.16 4.57
CA ARG A 593 -4.79 -1.03 5.90
C ARG A 593 -5.96 -2.00 6.06
N PHE A 594 -6.79 -2.10 5.02
CA PHE A 594 -7.86 -3.09 5.01
C PHE A 594 -7.34 -4.52 5.08
N ARG A 595 -6.22 -4.81 4.38
CA ARG A 595 -5.56 -6.11 4.41
C ARG A 595 -5.10 -6.49 5.83
N ASP A 596 -4.54 -5.55 6.58
CA ASP A 596 -4.12 -5.78 7.96
C ASP A 596 -5.30 -6.22 8.85
N GLY A 597 -6.45 -5.55 8.71
CA GLY A 597 -7.67 -5.94 9.41
C GLY A 597 -8.24 -7.30 8.99
N VAL A 598 -8.12 -7.65 7.70
CA VAL A 598 -8.49 -8.98 7.20
C VAL A 598 -7.59 -10.05 7.82
N VAL A 599 -6.27 -9.82 7.83
CA VAL A 599 -5.29 -10.71 8.44
C VAL A 599 -5.59 -10.90 9.93
N ALA A 600 -5.80 -9.81 10.66
CA ALA A 600 -6.15 -9.86 12.09
C ALA A 600 -7.44 -10.65 12.34
N THR A 601 -8.45 -10.52 11.46
CA THR A 601 -9.69 -11.28 11.56
C THR A 601 -9.47 -12.78 11.35
N LEU A 602 -8.63 -13.16 10.38
CA LEU A 602 -8.30 -14.56 10.10
C LEU A 602 -7.52 -15.21 11.27
N GLU A 603 -6.57 -14.48 11.86
CA GLU A 603 -5.68 -14.99 12.92
C GLU A 603 -6.31 -14.96 14.32
N ARG A 604 -7.40 -14.20 14.52
CA ARG A 604 -8.05 -14.05 15.83
C ARG A 604 -8.53 -15.37 16.43
N TRP A 605 -9.05 -16.27 15.60
CA TRP A 605 -9.61 -17.56 16.04
C TRP A 605 -8.92 -18.79 15.46
N HIS A 606 -8.18 -18.64 14.36
CA HIS A 606 -7.63 -19.74 13.60
C HIS A 606 -6.13 -19.54 13.38
N ASP A 607 -5.43 -20.64 13.12
CA ASP A 607 -4.13 -20.61 12.43
C ASP A 607 -4.41 -20.85 10.93
N PRO A 608 -4.58 -19.78 10.13
CA PRO A 608 -5.32 -19.84 8.88
C PRO A 608 -4.58 -20.63 7.79
N THR A 609 -3.25 -20.62 7.81
CA THR A 609 -2.40 -21.25 6.79
C THR A 609 -1.92 -22.65 7.18
N ARG A 610 -2.39 -23.18 8.32
CA ARG A 610 -1.98 -24.47 8.86
C ARG A 610 -2.97 -25.59 8.52
N LEU A 611 -2.45 -26.71 8.03
CA LEU A 611 -3.14 -27.98 7.86
C LEU A 611 -2.70 -28.96 8.96
N ALA A 612 -3.66 -29.39 9.78
CA ALA A 612 -3.48 -30.33 10.91
C ALA A 612 -4.85 -30.92 11.31
N ASN A 613 -4.95 -31.58 12.47
CA ASN A 613 -6.24 -32.03 12.98
C ASN A 613 -7.13 -30.84 13.41
N GLU A 614 -8.24 -30.65 12.69
CA GLU A 614 -9.21 -29.56 12.91
C GLU A 614 -9.93 -29.65 14.27
N ASN A 615 -10.05 -30.84 14.85
CA ASN A 615 -10.67 -31.07 16.15
C ASN A 615 -9.67 -30.91 17.30
N SER A 616 -8.39 -30.65 17.01
CA SER A 616 -7.36 -30.53 18.03
C SER A 616 -7.44 -29.19 18.75
N THR A 617 -7.33 -29.25 20.07
CA THR A 617 -7.20 -28.05 20.93
C THR A 617 -5.75 -27.80 21.33
N ALA A 618 -4.83 -28.65 20.88
CA ALA A 618 -3.41 -28.57 21.23
C ALA A 618 -2.73 -27.44 20.45
N ARG A 619 -2.43 -26.33 21.14
CA ARG A 619 -1.65 -25.21 20.60
C ARG A 619 -0.21 -25.66 20.32
N ASN A 620 0.42 -25.10 19.29
CA ASN A 620 1.81 -25.37 18.87
C ASN A 620 2.11 -26.83 18.50
N THR A 621 1.10 -27.60 18.10
CA THR A 621 1.33 -28.89 17.46
C THR A 621 1.87 -28.67 16.05
N THR A 622 2.65 -29.62 15.53
CA THR A 622 3.20 -29.52 14.18
C THR A 622 2.07 -29.63 13.15
N GLY A 623 2.20 -28.93 12.03
CA GLY A 623 1.31 -29.05 10.87
C GLY A 623 2.05 -28.70 9.59
N ILE A 624 1.34 -28.81 8.47
CA ILE A 624 1.82 -28.36 7.16
C ILE A 624 1.32 -26.92 6.96
N TYR A 625 2.23 -25.99 6.78
CA TYR A 625 1.95 -24.58 6.52
C TYR A 625 2.15 -24.25 5.04
N PHE A 626 1.33 -23.34 4.51
CA PHE A 626 1.66 -22.64 3.26
C PHE A 626 2.38 -21.32 3.58
N ASP A 627 3.69 -21.28 3.39
CA ASP A 627 4.55 -20.16 3.79
C ASP A 627 5.03 -19.32 2.60
N ARG A 628 4.48 -18.09 2.48
CA ARG A 628 4.94 -17.02 1.58
C ARG A 628 5.23 -15.71 2.34
N GLY A 629 5.83 -15.77 3.54
CA GLY A 629 6.19 -14.57 4.32
C GLY A 629 5.70 -14.62 5.77
N SER A 630 5.66 -13.50 6.47
CA SER A 630 5.21 -13.45 7.88
C SER A 630 3.68 -13.49 8.06
N GLU A 631 2.90 -13.07 7.06
CA GLU A 631 1.44 -12.83 7.19
C GLU A 631 0.61 -13.66 6.20
N PRO A 632 -0.62 -14.09 6.56
CA PRO A 632 -1.51 -14.84 5.69
C PRO A 632 -1.62 -14.18 4.31
N PRO A 633 -1.45 -14.92 3.20
CA PRO A 633 -1.51 -14.32 1.87
C PRO A 633 -2.96 -13.92 1.57
N VAL A 634 -3.27 -12.63 1.65
CA VAL A 634 -4.60 -12.06 1.34
C VAL A 634 -4.54 -11.36 -0.01
N VAL A 635 -5.56 -11.57 -0.84
CA VAL A 635 -5.74 -10.90 -2.13
C VAL A 635 -7.09 -10.21 -2.14
N ILE A 636 -7.07 -8.88 -2.28
CA ILE A 636 -8.24 -8.05 -2.43
C ILE A 636 -8.56 -7.97 -3.92
N ARG A 637 -9.69 -8.56 -4.35
CA ARG A 637 -10.04 -8.63 -5.78
C ARG A 637 -10.22 -7.22 -6.36
N GLY A 638 -9.55 -6.92 -7.47
CA GLY A 638 -9.58 -5.61 -8.13
C GLY A 638 -8.31 -4.80 -7.86
N ALA A 639 -7.84 -4.79 -6.61
CA ALA A 639 -6.60 -4.12 -6.20
C ALA A 639 -5.36 -4.99 -6.42
N ASP A 640 -5.47 -6.29 -6.15
CA ASP A 640 -4.35 -7.23 -6.16
C ASP A 640 -4.37 -8.16 -7.38
N SER A 641 -3.16 -8.55 -7.81
CA SER A 641 -3.01 -9.62 -8.80
C SER A 641 -3.38 -10.99 -8.21
N PRO A 642 -4.11 -11.85 -8.94
CA PRO A 642 -4.48 -13.18 -8.46
C PRO A 642 -3.24 -14.01 -8.11
N ALA A 643 -3.20 -14.55 -6.89
CA ALA A 643 -2.19 -15.50 -6.46
C ALA A 643 -2.77 -16.92 -6.42
N SER A 644 -1.96 -17.92 -6.74
CA SER A 644 -2.41 -19.32 -6.83
C SER A 644 -2.96 -19.90 -5.51
N MET A 645 -2.55 -19.36 -4.36
CA MET A 645 -2.96 -19.82 -3.04
C MET A 645 -3.03 -18.65 -2.04
N SER A 646 -4.14 -17.93 -2.04
CA SER A 646 -4.43 -16.79 -1.15
C SER A 646 -5.87 -16.77 -0.64
N PHE A 647 -6.12 -16.02 0.43
CA PHE A 647 -7.45 -15.66 0.92
C PHE A 647 -8.02 -14.57 0.02
N GLU A 648 -9.03 -14.90 -0.76
CA GLU A 648 -9.67 -13.93 -1.66
C GLU A 648 -10.79 -13.18 -0.95
N VAL A 649 -10.69 -11.86 -0.98
CA VAL A 649 -11.71 -10.93 -0.49
C VAL A 649 -12.43 -10.32 -1.69
N PRO A 650 -13.67 -10.76 -1.99
CA PRO A 650 -14.47 -10.16 -3.06
C PRO A 650 -15.02 -8.80 -2.65
N HIS A 651 -15.17 -7.88 -3.60
CA HIS A 651 -16.01 -6.69 -3.42
C HIS A 651 -17.50 -7.09 -3.36
N GLY A 652 -18.34 -6.18 -2.88
CA GLY A 652 -19.78 -6.36 -2.78
C GLY A 652 -20.35 -5.57 -1.61
N THR A 653 -21.32 -4.70 -1.88
CA THR A 653 -21.96 -3.82 -0.89
C THR A 653 -22.62 -4.61 0.25
N GLU A 654 -22.99 -5.87 0.03
CA GLU A 654 -23.55 -6.73 1.07
C GLU A 654 -22.58 -7.02 2.22
N ASN A 655 -21.27 -6.82 2.00
CA ASN A 655 -20.23 -7.05 3.00
C ASN A 655 -19.79 -5.76 3.72
N GLU A 656 -20.42 -4.61 3.43
CA GLU A 656 -20.03 -3.29 3.94
C GLU A 656 -19.81 -3.28 5.46
N GLU A 657 -20.82 -3.71 6.25
CA GLU A 657 -20.76 -3.72 7.71
C GLU A 657 -19.62 -4.60 8.26
N LEU A 658 -19.35 -5.73 7.60
CA LEU A 658 -18.33 -6.69 8.00
C LEU A 658 -16.93 -6.17 7.67
N TYR A 659 -16.73 -5.72 6.43
CA TYR A 659 -15.45 -5.22 5.95
C TYR A 659 -15.08 -3.88 6.59
N ARG A 660 -16.07 -3.07 6.98
CA ARG A 660 -15.85 -1.87 7.79
C ARG A 660 -15.16 -2.16 9.10
N GLN A 661 -15.57 -3.22 9.82
CA GLN A 661 -14.93 -3.64 11.07
C GLN A 661 -13.47 -4.07 10.86
N MET A 662 -13.16 -4.65 9.70
CA MET A 662 -11.79 -4.99 9.31
C MET A 662 -11.01 -3.72 8.97
N LEU A 663 -11.58 -2.79 8.21
CA LEU A 663 -10.94 -1.51 7.88
C LEU A 663 -10.58 -0.72 9.15
N HIS A 664 -11.52 -0.60 10.09
CA HIS A 664 -11.26 0.03 11.40
C HIS A 664 -10.05 -0.59 12.10
N HIS A 665 -9.97 -1.92 12.15
CA HIS A 665 -8.85 -2.60 12.76
C HIS A 665 -7.50 -2.23 12.13
N GLY A 666 -7.45 -1.99 10.81
CA GLY A 666 -6.23 -1.56 10.14
C GLY A 666 -5.68 -0.20 10.57
N TYR A 667 -6.54 0.68 11.10
CA TYR A 667 -6.16 1.98 11.65
C TYR A 667 -6.00 1.96 13.17
N ALA A 668 -6.85 1.19 13.86
CA ALA A 668 -6.96 1.20 15.32
C ALA A 668 -6.11 0.13 16.02
N ASP A 669 -5.56 -0.81 15.25
CA ASP A 669 -4.98 -2.07 15.74
C ASP A 669 -5.94 -2.85 16.69
N SER A 670 -7.23 -2.55 16.64
CA SER A 670 -8.27 -3.08 17.51
C SER A 670 -9.66 -3.05 16.83
N PHE A 671 -10.53 -3.99 17.22
CA PHE A 671 -11.92 -3.99 16.76
C PHE A 671 -12.76 -3.11 17.70
N GLU A 672 -13.81 -2.49 17.17
CA GLU A 672 -14.79 -1.73 17.96
C GLU A 672 -15.39 -2.58 19.09
N ASP A 673 -15.78 -1.91 20.18
CA ASP A 673 -16.38 -2.55 21.36
C ASP A 673 -17.71 -3.28 21.04
N ASP A 674 -18.45 -2.78 20.06
CA ASP A 674 -19.71 -3.34 19.57
C ASP A 674 -19.56 -4.21 18.30
N ALA A 675 -18.32 -4.55 17.92
CA ALA A 675 -18.03 -5.39 16.76
C ALA A 675 -18.80 -6.74 16.81
N ASN A 676 -19.35 -7.15 15.67
CA ASN A 676 -20.12 -8.38 15.55
C ASN A 676 -19.17 -9.58 15.37
N PHE A 677 -18.56 -10.02 16.47
CA PHE A 677 -17.61 -11.13 16.46
C PHE A 677 -18.20 -12.46 15.94
N ASP A 678 -19.52 -12.66 16.01
CA ASP A 678 -20.16 -13.85 15.44
C ASP A 678 -20.11 -13.83 13.91
N LYS A 679 -20.42 -12.68 13.28
CA LYS A 679 -20.29 -12.50 11.82
C LYS A 679 -18.83 -12.61 11.37
N LEU A 680 -17.90 -11.91 12.04
CA LEU A 680 -16.47 -11.96 11.76
C LEU A 680 -15.91 -13.39 11.86
N ARG A 681 -16.28 -14.11 12.92
CA ARG A 681 -15.85 -15.51 13.12
C ARG A 681 -16.45 -16.43 12.07
N GLY A 682 -17.72 -16.25 11.71
CA GLY A 682 -18.37 -17.02 10.65
C GLY A 682 -17.63 -16.88 9.33
N TRP A 683 -17.39 -15.64 8.90
CA TRP A 683 -16.64 -15.33 7.69
C TRP A 683 -15.22 -15.90 7.71
N ALA A 684 -14.47 -15.71 8.81
CA ALA A 684 -13.11 -16.24 8.94
C ALA A 684 -13.09 -17.77 8.88
N THR A 685 -14.08 -18.44 9.49
CA THR A 685 -14.20 -19.89 9.49
C THR A 685 -14.42 -20.41 8.07
N ASP A 686 -15.36 -19.82 7.33
CA ASP A 686 -15.65 -20.23 5.95
C ASP A 686 -14.42 -20.07 5.06
N LYS A 687 -13.72 -18.93 5.17
CA LYS A 687 -12.49 -18.65 4.41
C LYS A 687 -11.35 -19.60 4.75
N VAL A 688 -11.15 -19.93 6.03
CA VAL A 688 -10.11 -20.87 6.47
C VAL A 688 -10.43 -22.30 6.04
N VAL A 689 -11.69 -22.73 6.11
CA VAL A 689 -12.11 -24.06 5.64
C VAL A 689 -11.91 -24.20 4.14
N GLU A 690 -12.29 -23.18 3.36
CA GLU A 690 -12.06 -23.15 1.91
C GLU A 690 -10.54 -23.20 1.59
N TYR A 691 -9.73 -22.41 2.29
CA TYR A 691 -8.28 -22.37 2.12
C TYR A 691 -7.64 -23.73 2.42
N ARG A 692 -7.95 -24.34 3.58
CA ARG A 692 -7.43 -25.66 3.96
C ARG A 692 -7.86 -26.77 3.01
N SER A 693 -9.10 -26.70 2.49
CA SER A 693 -9.58 -27.64 1.49
C SER A 693 -8.80 -27.54 0.17
N ARG A 694 -8.41 -26.32 -0.24
CA ARG A 694 -7.54 -26.12 -1.41
C ARG A 694 -6.12 -26.64 -1.15
N MET A 695 -5.53 -26.35 0.01
CA MET A 695 -4.22 -26.90 0.40
C MET A 695 -4.22 -28.43 0.36
N ARG A 696 -5.24 -29.06 0.96
CA ARG A 696 -5.37 -30.51 0.99
C ARG A 696 -5.44 -31.09 -0.42
N ARG A 697 -6.32 -30.54 -1.27
CA ARG A 697 -6.45 -30.98 -2.67
C ARG A 697 -5.16 -30.84 -3.46
N ASP A 698 -4.42 -29.77 -3.23
CA ASP A 698 -3.15 -29.51 -3.90
C ASP A 698 -2.08 -30.53 -3.47
N ILE A 699 -1.94 -30.79 -2.17
CA ILE A 699 -0.99 -31.80 -1.64
C ILE A 699 -1.39 -33.22 -2.08
N GLU A 700 -2.63 -33.62 -1.82
CA GLU A 700 -3.11 -34.98 -2.11
C GLU A 700 -3.19 -35.27 -3.61
N GLY A 701 -3.32 -34.23 -4.45
CA GLY A 701 -3.23 -34.37 -5.91
C GLY A 701 -1.85 -34.79 -6.42
N HIS A 702 -0.80 -34.65 -5.60
CA HIS A 702 0.56 -35.10 -5.91
C HIS A 702 0.94 -36.39 -5.18
N LEU A 703 0.08 -36.93 -4.30
CA LEU A 703 0.29 -38.23 -3.67
C LEU A 703 -0.29 -39.35 -4.57
N PRO A 704 0.04 -40.62 -4.31
CA PRO A 704 -0.56 -41.76 -4.99
C PRO A 704 -2.09 -41.69 -5.03
N GLU A 705 -2.72 -42.24 -6.07
CA GLU A 705 -4.18 -42.16 -6.23
C GLU A 705 -4.90 -42.63 -4.96
N GLN A 706 -5.80 -41.78 -4.46
CA GLN A 706 -6.63 -42.00 -3.25
C GLN A 706 -5.87 -41.90 -1.91
N MET A 707 -4.56 -41.65 -1.91
CA MET A 707 -3.79 -41.47 -0.68
C MET A 707 -4.03 -40.09 -0.06
N THR A 708 -4.40 -40.08 1.21
CA THR A 708 -4.51 -38.90 2.06
C THR A 708 -3.18 -38.55 2.73
N ILE A 709 -3.06 -37.31 3.23
CA ILE A 709 -1.88 -36.86 3.98
C ILE A 709 -1.66 -37.70 5.24
N GLU A 710 -2.75 -38.09 5.90
CA GLU A 710 -2.74 -38.95 7.08
C GLU A 710 -2.16 -40.33 6.77
N GLU A 711 -2.57 -40.96 5.66
CA GLU A 711 -2.04 -42.24 5.20
C GLU A 711 -0.56 -42.13 4.81
N PHE A 712 -0.16 -41.05 4.13
CA PHE A 712 1.25 -40.80 3.82
C PHE A 712 2.10 -40.75 5.10
N VAL A 713 1.64 -40.04 6.15
CA VAL A 713 2.37 -39.94 7.42
C VAL A 713 2.49 -41.32 8.10
N VAL A 714 1.43 -42.14 8.07
CA VAL A 714 1.45 -43.50 8.62
C VAL A 714 2.39 -44.41 7.83
N LEU A 715 2.31 -44.39 6.50
CA LEU A 715 3.17 -45.17 5.61
C LEU A 715 4.63 -44.79 5.78
N ALA A 716 4.96 -43.50 5.73
CA ALA A 716 6.32 -43.01 5.87
C ALA A 716 6.94 -43.42 7.22
N HIS A 717 6.15 -43.35 8.31
CA HIS A 717 6.61 -43.84 9.61
C HIS A 717 6.81 -45.36 9.62
N PHE A 718 5.89 -46.12 9.01
CA PHE A 718 5.96 -47.58 8.92
C PHE A 718 7.20 -48.05 8.15
N LEU A 719 7.51 -47.47 6.99
CA LEU A 719 8.65 -47.85 6.16
C LEU A 719 9.99 -47.69 6.92
N VAL A 720 10.15 -46.58 7.65
CA VAL A 720 11.38 -46.37 8.42
C VAL A 720 11.47 -47.35 9.60
N MET A 721 10.35 -47.66 10.24
CA MET A 721 10.29 -48.64 11.33
C MET A 721 10.52 -50.08 10.85
N ASN A 722 10.10 -50.41 9.62
CA ASN A 722 10.37 -51.69 9.00
C ASN A 722 11.87 -51.88 8.70
N ILE A 723 12.50 -50.94 7.98
CA ILE A 723 13.93 -51.02 7.62
C ILE A 723 14.86 -50.92 8.84
N GLY A 724 14.48 -50.12 9.84
CA GLY A 724 15.31 -49.89 11.01
C GLY A 724 15.14 -50.90 12.15
N LYS A 725 13.97 -51.55 12.26
CA LYS A 725 13.62 -52.44 13.40
C LYS A 725 12.86 -53.73 13.01
N GLY A 726 12.71 -54.04 11.72
CA GLY A 726 12.02 -55.24 11.24
C GLY A 726 10.53 -55.29 11.56
N LYS A 727 9.86 -54.15 11.81
CA LYS A 727 8.42 -54.14 12.16
C LYS A 727 7.56 -54.40 10.93
N THR A 728 6.60 -55.32 11.06
CA THR A 728 5.61 -55.66 10.02
C THR A 728 4.17 -55.30 10.43
N ASP A 729 3.89 -55.25 11.73
CA ASP A 729 2.55 -54.92 12.25
C ASP A 729 2.29 -53.40 12.31
N LEU A 730 1.40 -52.93 11.43
CA LEU A 730 0.82 -51.58 11.51
C LEU A 730 -0.13 -51.47 12.71
N SER A 731 0.27 -50.71 13.74
CA SER A 731 -0.56 -50.49 14.93
C SER A 731 -0.55 -49.03 15.39
N PRO A 732 -1.58 -48.57 16.13
CA PRO A 732 -1.61 -47.21 16.68
C PRO A 732 -0.40 -46.89 17.57
N LYS A 733 0.17 -47.91 18.24
CA LYS A 733 1.37 -47.74 19.07
C LYS A 733 2.60 -47.46 18.23
N LEU A 734 2.69 -48.10 17.05
CA LEU A 734 3.83 -47.94 16.15
C LEU A 734 3.95 -46.48 15.68
N VAL A 735 2.84 -45.84 15.29
CA VAL A 735 2.82 -44.47 14.74
C VAL A 735 3.39 -43.40 15.70
N PHE A 736 3.41 -43.67 17.01
CA PHE A 736 3.96 -42.77 18.02
C PHE A 736 5.27 -43.28 18.64
N GLU A 737 5.82 -44.40 18.13
CA GLU A 737 7.07 -44.96 18.63
C GLU A 737 8.27 -44.11 18.16
N GLY A 738 9.28 -44.00 19.03
CA GLY A 738 10.53 -43.33 18.67
C GLY A 738 11.37 -44.19 17.74
N TYR A 739 11.94 -43.57 16.69
CA TYR A 739 12.89 -44.22 15.81
C TYR A 739 14.28 -44.32 16.45
N GLN A 740 14.85 -45.51 16.41
CA GLN A 740 16.26 -45.81 16.67
C GLN A 740 16.59 -47.05 15.85
N MET A 741 17.65 -46.99 15.06
CA MET A 741 18.12 -48.13 14.27
C MET A 741 18.63 -49.24 15.19
N GLU A 742 18.17 -50.47 14.99
CA GLU A 742 18.66 -51.64 15.71
C GLU A 742 19.91 -52.21 15.03
N GLU A 743 20.79 -52.84 15.83
CA GLU A 743 22.00 -53.53 15.32
C GLU A 743 21.64 -54.67 14.36
N THR A 744 20.41 -55.19 14.46
CA THR A 744 19.83 -56.22 13.60
C THR A 744 19.43 -55.73 12.21
N SER A 745 19.45 -54.42 11.96
CA SER A 745 19.09 -53.88 10.64
C SER A 745 20.08 -54.34 9.57
N PRO A 746 19.61 -54.75 8.38
CA PRO A 746 20.50 -55.17 7.30
C PRO A 746 21.32 -54.01 6.70
N LEU A 747 21.01 -52.76 7.09
CA LEU A 747 21.81 -51.57 6.77
C LEU A 747 22.79 -51.17 7.89
N SER A 748 22.83 -51.93 8.99
CA SER A 748 23.75 -51.68 10.11
C SER A 748 25.18 -51.99 9.70
N TYR A 749 26.15 -51.18 10.12
CA TYR A 749 27.58 -51.47 9.94
C TYR A 749 28.04 -52.72 10.71
N GLN A 750 27.21 -53.22 11.65
CA GLN A 750 27.43 -54.46 12.38
C GLN A 750 26.68 -55.65 11.77
N SER A 751 25.99 -55.45 10.64
CA SER A 751 25.30 -56.55 9.98
C SER A 751 26.30 -57.44 9.25
N ASP A 752 26.20 -58.73 9.53
CA ASP A 752 26.94 -59.81 8.87
C ASP A 752 26.07 -60.51 7.81
N VAL A 753 24.89 -59.96 7.50
CA VAL A 753 24.02 -60.49 6.43
C VAL A 753 24.74 -60.36 5.09
N GLY A 754 25.19 -61.50 4.55
CA GLY A 754 25.94 -61.59 3.30
C GLY A 754 25.13 -61.38 2.01
N ILE A 755 23.92 -60.81 2.09
CA ILE A 755 23.04 -60.58 0.94
C ILE A 755 23.28 -59.20 0.34
N GLY A 756 23.43 -59.15 -0.98
CA GLY A 756 23.59 -57.89 -1.70
C GLY A 756 22.29 -57.11 -1.77
N LEU A 757 22.18 -56.03 -0.98
CA LEU A 757 21.08 -55.06 -1.09
C LEU A 757 21.28 -54.14 -2.30
N PRO A 758 20.19 -53.53 -2.84
CA PRO A 758 20.30 -52.51 -3.87
C PRO A 758 21.24 -51.37 -3.44
N GLN A 759 22.20 -51.01 -4.29
CA GLN A 759 23.23 -50.01 -3.97
C GLN A 759 22.67 -48.64 -3.57
N GLY A 760 21.45 -48.30 -3.99
CA GLY A 760 20.80 -47.03 -3.67
C GLY A 760 20.04 -47.02 -2.35
N LEU A 761 19.73 -48.19 -1.78
CA LEU A 761 18.82 -48.33 -0.62
C LEU A 761 19.36 -47.64 0.63
N GLU A 762 20.63 -47.85 0.97
CA GLU A 762 21.28 -47.23 2.14
C GLU A 762 21.18 -45.69 2.06
N GLY A 763 21.55 -45.12 0.91
CA GLY A 763 21.49 -43.68 0.71
C GLY A 763 20.07 -43.11 0.71
N ALA A 764 19.09 -43.82 0.16
CA ALA A 764 17.68 -43.42 0.20
C ALA A 764 17.13 -43.48 1.64
N PHE A 765 17.46 -44.53 2.38
CA PHE A 765 17.05 -44.69 3.77
C PHE A 765 17.70 -43.66 4.70
N GLU A 766 18.98 -43.32 4.52
CA GLU A 766 19.63 -42.24 5.27
C GLU A 766 18.90 -40.91 5.08
N ARG A 767 18.48 -40.58 3.84
CA ARG A 767 17.69 -39.37 3.57
C ARG A 767 16.31 -39.42 4.25
N ALA A 768 15.56 -40.51 4.09
CA ALA A 768 14.24 -40.67 4.69
C ALA A 768 14.28 -40.70 6.24
N SER A 769 15.27 -41.35 6.83
CA SER A 769 15.41 -41.47 8.29
C SER A 769 15.74 -40.13 8.97
N ASN A 770 16.41 -39.20 8.27
CA ASN A 770 16.59 -37.82 8.74
C ASN A 770 15.26 -37.06 8.96
N HIS A 771 14.16 -37.54 8.36
CA HIS A 771 12.82 -36.98 8.49
C HIS A 771 11.94 -37.65 9.56
N THR A 772 12.45 -38.66 10.29
CA THR A 772 11.69 -39.36 11.34
C THR A 772 11.14 -38.45 12.43
N GLY A 773 11.91 -37.44 12.84
CA GLY A 773 11.45 -36.43 13.78
C GLY A 773 10.32 -35.55 13.22
N ASP A 774 10.35 -35.24 11.92
CA ASP A 774 9.33 -34.44 11.25
C ASP A 774 8.03 -35.24 11.10
N ILE A 775 8.13 -36.50 10.66
CA ILE A 775 7.00 -37.43 10.51
C ILE A 775 6.36 -37.74 11.85
N GLY A 776 7.17 -38.03 12.88
CA GLY A 776 6.64 -38.23 14.23
C GLY A 776 5.94 -36.98 14.77
N SER A 777 6.43 -35.80 14.41
CA SER A 777 5.78 -34.53 14.78
C SER A 777 4.48 -34.29 13.99
N LEU A 778 4.43 -34.62 12.69
CA LEU A 778 3.22 -34.58 11.88
C LEU A 778 2.17 -35.59 12.37
N ALA A 779 2.58 -36.81 12.75
CA ALA A 779 1.70 -37.80 13.36
C ALA A 779 1.04 -37.26 14.63
N ARG A 780 1.81 -36.56 15.48
CA ARG A 780 1.25 -35.84 16.63
C ARG A 780 0.28 -34.73 16.22
N GLY A 781 0.58 -34.00 15.15
CA GLY A 781 -0.26 -32.92 14.62
C GLY A 781 -1.61 -33.37 14.04
N PHE A 782 -1.63 -34.49 13.33
CA PHE A 782 -2.82 -35.01 12.65
C PHE A 782 -3.65 -35.97 13.51
N PHE A 783 -3.04 -36.67 14.47
CA PHE A 783 -3.74 -37.71 15.23
C PHE A 783 -3.92 -37.39 16.72
N LEU A 784 -3.41 -36.27 17.25
CA LEU A 784 -3.68 -35.87 18.64
C LEU A 784 -4.71 -34.76 18.73
N LEU A 785 -5.72 -34.96 19.58
CA LEU A 785 -6.69 -33.94 20.00
C LEU A 785 -6.15 -33.05 21.13
N LYS A 786 -5.31 -33.63 21.99
CA LYS A 786 -4.58 -33.02 23.12
C LYS A 786 -3.26 -33.78 23.33
N GLU A 787 -2.35 -33.24 24.15
CA GLU A 787 -0.99 -33.79 24.41
C GLU A 787 -0.96 -35.32 24.64
N ASN A 788 -1.99 -35.90 25.26
CA ASN A 788 -2.10 -37.34 25.52
C ASN A 788 -3.43 -37.96 25.05
N VAL A 789 -4.18 -37.30 24.16
CA VAL A 789 -5.47 -37.80 23.67
C VAL A 789 -5.39 -38.00 22.16
N VAL A 790 -5.45 -39.26 21.74
CA VAL A 790 -5.40 -39.68 20.33
C VAL A 790 -6.81 -39.67 19.74
N ASP A 791 -6.91 -39.14 18.52
CA ASP A 791 -8.04 -39.27 17.62
C ASP A 791 -8.02 -40.66 16.96
N TYR A 792 -8.49 -41.68 17.70
CA TYR A 792 -8.46 -43.07 17.23
C TYR A 792 -9.31 -43.31 16.00
N GLU A 793 -10.35 -42.51 15.76
CA GLU A 793 -11.18 -42.65 14.57
C GLU A 793 -10.34 -42.32 13.32
N ARG A 794 -9.73 -41.12 13.30
CA ARG A 794 -8.86 -40.68 12.20
C ARG A 794 -7.61 -41.54 12.03
N LEU A 795 -6.99 -41.95 13.14
CA LEU A 795 -5.78 -42.79 13.09
C LEU A 795 -6.08 -44.20 12.57
N ASN A 796 -7.15 -44.83 13.05
CA ASN A 796 -7.50 -46.17 12.59
C ASN A 796 -7.96 -46.16 11.12
N GLU A 797 -8.62 -45.10 10.66
CA GLU A 797 -8.96 -44.93 9.25
C GLU A 797 -7.70 -44.89 8.38
N ALA A 798 -6.70 -44.08 8.75
CA ALA A 798 -5.43 -44.02 8.03
C ALA A 798 -4.64 -45.35 8.09
N ILE A 799 -4.62 -46.03 9.25
CA ILE A 799 -3.95 -47.34 9.38
C ILE A 799 -4.63 -48.40 8.50
N ASN A 800 -5.97 -48.46 8.50
CA ASN A 800 -6.70 -49.39 7.66
C ASN A 800 -6.49 -49.08 6.18
N GLY A 801 -6.51 -47.79 5.80
CA GLY A 801 -6.27 -47.36 4.42
C GLY A 801 -4.88 -47.77 3.91
N VAL A 802 -3.83 -47.58 4.72
CA VAL A 802 -2.48 -48.06 4.39
C VAL A 802 -2.41 -49.58 4.34
N SER A 803 -3.02 -50.29 5.29
CA SER A 803 -3.01 -51.75 5.32
C SER A 803 -3.76 -52.40 4.15
N GLU A 804 -4.83 -51.78 3.66
CA GLU A 804 -5.63 -52.29 2.54
C GLU A 804 -4.98 -52.00 1.18
N ASN A 805 -4.14 -50.96 1.08
CA ASN A 805 -3.58 -50.47 -0.18
C ASN A 805 -2.05 -50.44 -0.22
N LEU A 806 -1.35 -51.15 0.69
CA LEU A 806 0.10 -51.06 0.90
C LEU A 806 0.92 -51.17 -0.40
N ASP A 807 0.70 -52.22 -1.19
CA ASP A 807 1.43 -52.46 -2.44
C ASP A 807 1.18 -51.36 -3.48
N SER A 808 -0.09 -50.93 -3.60
CA SER A 808 -0.47 -49.86 -4.51
C SER A 808 0.13 -48.52 -4.10
N TYR A 809 0.21 -48.28 -2.79
CA TYR A 809 0.81 -47.07 -2.23
C TYR A 809 2.32 -47.05 -2.40
N LEU A 810 3.01 -48.18 -2.18
CA LEU A 810 4.45 -48.31 -2.46
C LEU A 810 4.77 -48.04 -3.93
N SER A 811 4.03 -48.67 -4.85
CA SER A 811 4.28 -48.50 -6.28
C SER A 811 3.82 -47.15 -6.82
N GLY A 812 2.74 -46.59 -6.27
CA GLY A 812 2.35 -45.21 -6.56
C GLY A 812 3.39 -44.21 -6.06
N LEU A 813 3.94 -44.43 -4.86
CA LEU A 813 4.89 -43.52 -4.25
C LEU A 813 6.24 -43.53 -4.99
N SER A 814 6.70 -44.68 -5.49
CA SER A 814 7.94 -44.79 -6.28
C SER A 814 7.92 -43.99 -7.59
N THR A 815 6.73 -43.67 -8.11
CA THR A 815 6.52 -42.89 -9.34
C THR A 815 6.06 -41.45 -9.07
N THR A 816 5.93 -41.07 -7.81
CA THR A 816 5.47 -39.74 -7.41
C THR A 816 6.53 -38.68 -7.70
N SER A 817 6.15 -37.64 -8.45
CA SER A 817 6.92 -36.40 -8.62
C SER A 817 6.22 -35.25 -7.91
N VAL A 818 7.03 -34.40 -7.28
CA VAL A 818 6.60 -33.19 -6.57
C VAL A 818 7.07 -31.91 -7.25
N ASP A 819 7.51 -31.98 -8.51
CA ASP A 819 8.03 -30.82 -9.26
C ASP A 819 7.00 -29.68 -9.39
N ASP A 820 5.72 -30.02 -9.46
CA ASP A 820 4.60 -29.08 -9.56
C ASP A 820 4.01 -28.67 -8.20
N LEU A 821 4.46 -29.30 -7.10
CA LEU A 821 4.02 -28.96 -5.75
C LEU A 821 4.68 -27.66 -5.30
N ALA A 822 3.87 -26.73 -4.78
CA ALA A 822 4.38 -25.43 -4.37
C ALA A 822 5.49 -25.54 -3.29
N ASP A 823 6.66 -24.97 -3.59
CA ASP A 823 7.81 -24.83 -2.68
C ASP A 823 7.49 -24.15 -1.33
N ALA A 824 6.32 -23.50 -1.25
CA ALA A 824 5.80 -22.84 -0.06
C ALA A 824 5.27 -23.81 1.01
N TYR A 825 5.02 -25.08 0.72
CA TYR A 825 4.57 -26.04 1.74
C TYR A 825 5.70 -26.43 2.70
N ARG A 826 5.53 -26.11 3.97
CA ARG A 826 6.55 -26.31 5.01
C ARG A 826 6.00 -26.98 6.26
N ILE A 827 6.87 -27.69 6.99
CA ILE A 827 6.51 -28.35 8.24
C ILE A 827 7.06 -27.54 9.41
N GLY A 828 6.21 -27.28 10.40
CA GLY A 828 6.58 -26.53 11.61
C GLY A 828 5.49 -26.54 12.66
N THR A 829 5.78 -25.99 13.84
CA THR A 829 4.81 -25.75 14.91
C THR A 829 4.12 -24.39 14.81
N THR A 830 4.76 -23.47 14.10
CA THR A 830 4.27 -22.14 13.73
C THR A 830 4.80 -21.82 12.34
N ARG A 831 4.18 -20.87 11.64
CA ARG A 831 4.63 -20.43 10.32
C ARG A 831 6.09 -19.95 10.32
N ASN A 832 6.46 -19.09 11.27
CA ASN A 832 7.83 -18.56 11.42
C ASN A 832 8.87 -19.62 11.80
N ASN A 833 8.44 -20.78 12.29
CA ASN A 833 9.31 -21.90 12.65
C ASN A 833 9.20 -23.08 11.66
N SER A 834 8.61 -22.86 10.49
CA SER A 834 8.49 -23.87 9.44
C SER A 834 9.66 -23.77 8.46
N GLN A 835 10.68 -24.63 8.62
CA GLN A 835 11.91 -24.54 7.82
C GLN A 835 12.06 -25.65 6.76
N LYS A 836 11.43 -26.80 6.97
CA LYS A 836 11.58 -27.97 6.09
C LYS A 836 10.46 -28.01 5.06
N ARG A 837 10.82 -28.18 3.79
CA ARG A 837 9.87 -28.31 2.66
C ARG A 837 9.18 -29.66 2.71
N PHE A 838 7.85 -29.67 2.66
CA PHE A 838 7.07 -30.91 2.65
C PHE A 838 7.36 -31.74 1.40
N GLY A 839 7.47 -31.10 0.23
CA GLY A 839 7.82 -31.77 -1.02
C GLY A 839 9.13 -32.56 -0.96
N LYS A 840 10.15 -32.03 -0.24
CA LYS A 840 11.42 -32.76 -0.08
C LYS A 840 11.26 -34.06 0.71
N ILE A 841 10.38 -34.08 1.70
CA ILE A 841 10.06 -35.31 2.44
C ILE A 841 9.38 -36.32 1.51
N VAL A 842 8.39 -35.88 0.73
CA VAL A 842 7.71 -36.77 -0.23
C VAL A 842 8.70 -37.33 -1.26
N GLU A 843 9.62 -36.51 -1.78
CA GLU A 843 10.67 -36.93 -2.71
C GLU A 843 11.61 -37.99 -2.08
N ASP A 844 12.09 -37.76 -0.86
CA ASP A 844 12.99 -38.72 -0.20
C ASP A 844 12.30 -40.04 0.13
N PHE A 845 10.97 -40.03 0.36
CA PHE A 845 10.16 -41.25 0.53
C PHE A 845 9.76 -41.91 -0.79
N SER A 846 9.62 -41.15 -1.88
CA SER A 846 9.48 -41.66 -3.25
C SER A 846 10.74 -42.41 -3.68
N ASP A 847 11.91 -41.82 -3.45
CA ASP A 847 13.21 -42.48 -3.65
C ASP A 847 13.31 -43.78 -2.84
N LEU A 848 12.92 -43.76 -1.56
CA LEU A 848 12.94 -44.93 -0.70
C LEU A 848 12.00 -46.04 -1.22
N ALA A 849 10.77 -45.69 -1.60
CA ALA A 849 9.82 -46.64 -2.18
C ALA A 849 10.34 -47.25 -3.48
N GLY A 850 10.99 -46.47 -4.35
CA GLY A 850 11.62 -46.97 -5.58
C GLY A 850 12.82 -47.89 -5.33
N GLU A 851 13.59 -47.69 -4.26
CA GLU A 851 14.63 -48.65 -3.85
C GLU A 851 14.04 -49.91 -3.20
N LEU A 852 12.92 -49.80 -2.49
CA LEU A 852 12.18 -50.96 -1.94
C LEU A 852 11.59 -51.85 -3.04
N GLU A 853 11.04 -51.28 -4.12
CA GLU A 853 10.64 -52.07 -5.30
C GLU A 853 11.80 -52.84 -5.92
N LYS A 854 13.03 -52.30 -5.84
CA LYS A 854 14.23 -53.03 -6.30
C LYS A 854 14.61 -54.15 -5.34
N VAL A 855 14.36 -54.01 -4.04
CA VAL A 855 14.54 -55.10 -3.07
C VAL A 855 13.66 -56.28 -3.47
N GLU A 856 12.37 -56.03 -3.72
CA GLU A 856 11.42 -57.06 -4.20
C GLU A 856 11.91 -57.78 -5.48
N GLN A 857 12.59 -57.04 -6.37
CA GLN A 857 13.06 -57.59 -7.66
C GLN A 857 14.44 -58.24 -7.62
N GLN A 858 15.33 -57.82 -6.72
CA GLN A 858 16.76 -58.17 -6.73
C GLN A 858 17.19 -59.01 -5.54
N VAL A 859 16.48 -58.93 -4.42
CA VAL A 859 16.76 -59.74 -3.24
C VAL A 859 15.94 -61.03 -3.36
N ASP A 860 16.58 -62.08 -3.85
CA ASP A 860 15.99 -63.41 -3.85
C ASP A 860 16.21 -64.04 -2.47
N VAL A 861 15.14 -64.34 -1.74
CA VAL A 861 15.24 -65.10 -0.47
C VAL A 861 15.80 -66.51 -0.72
N GLY A 862 15.75 -67.00 -1.95
CA GLY A 862 16.52 -68.17 -2.40
C GLY A 862 18.02 -68.05 -2.13
N ASP A 863 18.63 -66.86 -2.22
CA ASP A 863 20.04 -66.66 -1.86
C ASP A 863 20.27 -66.84 -0.35
N LEU A 864 19.30 -66.43 0.49
CA LEU A 864 19.33 -66.68 1.94
C LEU A 864 19.16 -68.16 2.26
N GLN A 865 18.28 -68.84 1.52
CA GLN A 865 18.07 -70.29 1.62
C GLN A 865 19.35 -71.04 1.20
N GLU A 866 19.98 -70.68 0.08
CA GLU A 866 21.25 -71.28 -0.36
C GLU A 866 22.38 -71.01 0.64
N ALA A 867 22.46 -69.78 1.17
CA ALA A 867 23.45 -69.41 2.19
C ALA A 867 23.22 -70.11 3.55
N THR A 868 22.00 -70.60 3.82
CA THR A 868 21.69 -71.32 5.06
C THR A 868 21.61 -72.83 4.88
N ASP A 869 21.60 -73.33 3.64
CA ASP A 869 21.45 -74.75 3.31
C ASP A 869 22.60 -75.62 3.83
N HIS A 870 23.84 -75.11 3.91
CA HIS A 870 24.93 -75.90 4.49
C HIS A 870 24.72 -76.13 5.99
N TYR A 871 24.21 -75.15 6.73
CA TYR A 871 23.85 -75.35 8.15
C TYR A 871 22.74 -76.39 8.29
N ARG A 872 21.75 -76.42 7.39
CA ARG A 872 20.70 -77.45 7.37
C ARG A 872 21.25 -78.86 7.15
N ARG A 873 22.23 -79.03 6.27
CA ARG A 873 22.86 -80.34 6.03
C ARG A 873 23.54 -80.90 7.28
N PHE A 874 24.00 -80.03 8.16
CA PHE A 874 24.70 -80.42 9.38
C PHE A 874 23.84 -80.32 10.66
N HIS A 875 22.63 -79.78 10.56
CA HIS A 875 21.75 -79.58 11.70
C HIS A 875 20.79 -80.77 11.89
N HIS A 876 20.53 -81.13 13.15
CA HIS A 876 19.52 -82.14 13.50
C HIS A 876 18.70 -81.71 14.74
N LEU A 877 17.41 -82.07 14.75
CA LEU A 877 16.46 -81.71 15.82
C LEU A 877 16.82 -82.32 17.18
N SER A 878 17.56 -83.42 17.22
CA SER A 878 18.00 -84.05 18.47
C SER A 878 19.21 -83.38 19.10
N HIS A 879 20.01 -82.60 18.35
CA HIS A 879 21.29 -82.08 18.84
C HIS A 879 21.12 -81.32 20.14
N THR A 880 21.87 -81.75 21.15
CA THR A 880 22.07 -81.06 22.42
C THR A 880 23.52 -80.56 22.52
N GLN A 881 23.80 -79.61 23.41
CA GLN A 881 25.17 -79.12 23.61
C GLN A 881 26.15 -80.23 23.99
N GLU A 882 25.73 -81.20 24.81
CA GLU A 882 26.55 -82.36 25.18
C GLU A 882 26.91 -83.22 23.96
N GLU A 883 25.93 -83.49 23.09
CA GLU A 883 26.16 -84.26 21.85
C GLU A 883 27.05 -83.50 20.86
N LEU A 884 26.90 -82.17 20.75
CA LEU A 884 27.77 -81.36 19.89
C LEU A 884 29.21 -81.30 20.44
N ALA A 885 29.40 -81.29 21.76
CA ALA A 885 30.73 -81.38 22.38
C ALA A 885 31.41 -82.73 22.08
N GLU A 886 30.67 -83.84 22.20
CA GLU A 886 31.17 -85.17 21.83
C GLU A 886 31.57 -85.25 20.35
N LEU A 887 30.76 -84.65 19.46
CA LEU A 887 31.05 -84.57 18.03
C LEU A 887 32.30 -83.73 17.73
N TYR A 888 32.49 -82.61 18.43
CA TYR A 888 33.70 -81.79 18.29
C TYR A 888 34.97 -82.58 18.66
N ASP A 889 34.96 -83.28 19.81
CA ASP A 889 36.09 -84.09 20.27
C ASP A 889 36.42 -85.23 19.28
N GLU A 890 35.39 -85.81 18.66
CA GLU A 890 35.55 -86.85 17.63
C GLU A 890 36.21 -86.27 16.35
N MET A 891 35.75 -85.10 15.88
CA MET A 891 36.36 -84.43 14.73
C MET A 891 37.80 -83.96 14.99
N GLU A 892 38.08 -83.35 16.15
CA GLU A 892 39.43 -82.90 16.53
C GLU A 892 40.40 -84.09 16.59
N SER A 893 39.95 -85.22 17.16
CA SER A 893 40.71 -86.46 17.21
C SER A 893 41.01 -87.02 15.81
N ALA A 894 40.07 -86.90 14.88
CA ALA A 894 40.22 -87.35 13.49
C ALA A 894 41.16 -86.45 12.65
N LEU A 895 41.17 -85.14 12.92
CA LEU A 895 42.05 -84.16 12.28
C LEU A 895 43.52 -84.27 12.74
N GLY A 896 43.75 -84.67 13.99
CA GLY A 896 45.08 -84.75 14.60
C GLY A 896 46.14 -85.54 13.79
N PRO A 897 45.85 -86.75 13.29
CA PRO A 897 46.76 -87.54 12.46
C PRO A 897 47.09 -86.92 11.09
N LEU A 898 46.21 -86.08 10.55
CA LEU A 898 46.31 -85.52 9.20
C LEU A 898 47.17 -84.25 9.14
N ASN A 899 47.67 -83.76 10.28
CA ASN A 899 48.52 -82.58 10.40
C ASN A 899 47.91 -81.32 9.74
N VAL A 900 46.58 -81.22 9.80
CA VAL A 900 45.82 -80.04 9.37
C VAL A 900 46.13 -78.88 10.33
N THR A 901 46.22 -77.67 9.79
CA THR A 901 46.51 -76.49 10.61
C THR A 901 45.29 -76.12 11.45
N HIS A 902 45.37 -76.31 12.77
CA HIS A 902 44.29 -75.97 13.68
C HIS A 902 44.04 -74.46 13.67
N ARG A 903 42.84 -74.06 13.27
CA ARG A 903 42.42 -72.65 13.31
C ARG A 903 42.10 -72.26 14.75
N GLN A 904 42.32 -70.99 15.09
CA GLN A 904 42.04 -70.50 16.43
C GLN A 904 40.54 -70.60 16.76
N LYS A 905 39.67 -70.27 15.79
CA LYS A 905 38.19 -70.32 15.92
C LYS A 905 37.68 -71.71 16.35
N TRP A 906 38.31 -72.79 15.90
CA TRP A 906 37.92 -74.16 16.27
C TRP A 906 38.11 -74.40 17.78
N GLY A 907 39.25 -73.97 18.33
CA GLY A 907 39.54 -74.13 19.76
C GLY A 907 38.70 -73.23 20.67
N ASP A 908 38.18 -72.12 20.14
CA ASP A 908 37.25 -71.24 20.85
C ASP A 908 35.86 -71.89 20.91
N VAL A 909 35.37 -72.50 19.82
CA VAL A 909 34.14 -73.31 19.79
C VAL A 909 34.24 -74.55 20.69
N GLY A 910 35.37 -75.25 20.70
CA GLY A 910 35.57 -76.39 21.61
C GLY A 910 35.50 -76.01 23.09
N GLN A 911 35.93 -74.80 23.46
CA GLN A 911 35.77 -74.28 24.83
C GLN A 911 34.32 -73.92 25.13
N LEU A 912 33.63 -73.29 24.18
CA LEU A 912 32.21 -72.93 24.31
C LEU A 912 31.33 -74.18 24.51
N LEU A 913 31.55 -75.24 23.72
CA LEU A 913 30.78 -76.49 23.83
C LEU A 913 30.96 -77.19 25.18
N ASN A 914 32.15 -77.08 25.78
CA ASN A 914 32.49 -77.67 27.08
C ASN A 914 32.10 -76.80 28.28
N ASP A 915 31.61 -75.58 28.06
CA ASP A 915 31.12 -74.70 29.11
C ASP A 915 29.64 -74.98 29.42
N SER A 916 29.39 -75.63 30.55
CA SER A 916 28.03 -75.96 31.00
C SER A 916 27.18 -74.75 31.39
N GLU A 917 27.76 -73.55 31.52
CA GLU A 917 27.03 -72.31 31.85
C GLU A 917 26.62 -71.50 30.60
N SER A 918 27.12 -71.81 29.41
CA SER A 918 26.78 -71.11 28.17
C SER A 918 25.57 -71.74 27.46
N ASP A 919 24.58 -70.92 27.06
CA ASP A 919 23.49 -71.34 26.18
C ASP A 919 23.90 -71.10 24.72
N LEU A 920 23.80 -72.13 23.88
CA LEU A 920 24.13 -72.04 22.46
C LEU A 920 23.03 -71.39 21.62
N GLY A 921 21.82 -71.19 22.17
CA GLY A 921 20.70 -70.62 21.41
C GLY A 921 20.15 -71.58 20.35
N LEU A 922 20.26 -72.90 20.55
CA LEU A 922 19.83 -73.91 19.57
C LEU A 922 18.33 -73.83 19.20
N GLY A 923 17.49 -73.26 20.09
CA GLY A 923 16.07 -73.04 19.83
C GLY A 923 15.82 -71.92 18.83
N ASP A 924 16.45 -70.77 19.05
CA ASP A 924 16.29 -69.58 18.21
C ASP A 924 16.91 -69.83 16.83
N PHE A 925 18.12 -70.42 16.78
CA PHE A 925 18.74 -70.94 15.56
C PHE A 925 17.78 -71.81 14.72
N ARG A 926 17.07 -72.75 15.36
CA ARG A 926 16.10 -73.63 14.69
C ARG A 926 14.87 -72.88 14.19
N SER A 927 14.33 -71.95 14.99
CA SER A 927 13.18 -71.15 14.59
C SER A 927 13.51 -70.36 13.33
N THR A 928 14.64 -69.65 13.34
CA THR A 928 15.10 -68.85 12.21
C THR A 928 15.35 -69.70 10.96
N LEU A 929 15.99 -70.87 11.08
CA LEU A 929 16.23 -71.75 9.93
C LEU A 929 14.93 -72.24 9.27
N ASN A 930 13.92 -72.56 10.08
CA ASN A 930 12.60 -72.97 9.59
C ASN A 930 11.86 -71.79 8.97
N GLU A 931 11.93 -70.60 9.58
CA GLU A 931 11.32 -69.38 9.05
C GLU A 931 11.91 -68.99 7.69
N ILE A 932 13.22 -69.14 7.49
CA ILE A 932 13.88 -68.94 6.19
C ILE A 932 13.49 -70.02 5.16
N GLU A 933 13.19 -71.24 5.61
CA GLU A 933 12.76 -72.35 4.72
C GLU A 933 11.34 -72.14 4.22
N ASP A 934 10.45 -71.82 5.15
CA ASP A 934 9.03 -71.63 4.88
C ASP A 934 8.73 -70.23 4.27
N ALA A 935 9.74 -69.36 4.20
CA ALA A 935 9.60 -68.02 3.62
C ALA A 935 9.43 -68.05 2.10
N GLU A 936 8.20 -67.81 1.66
CA GLU A 936 7.87 -67.28 0.34
C GLU A 936 7.62 -65.77 0.52
N THR A 937 8.67 -64.94 0.65
CA THR A 937 8.45 -63.48 0.72
C THR A 937 8.33 -62.94 -0.69
N ASP A 938 7.11 -62.55 -1.07
CA ASP A 938 6.82 -61.92 -2.35
C ASP A 938 6.92 -60.38 -2.28
N ASP A 939 7.15 -59.80 -1.09
CA ASP A 939 7.14 -58.36 -0.86
C ASP A 939 8.37 -57.88 -0.06
N ALA A 940 8.83 -56.66 -0.36
CA ALA A 940 10.04 -56.08 0.23
C ALA A 940 9.97 -55.91 1.76
N ILE A 941 8.79 -55.64 2.32
CA ILE A 941 8.59 -55.39 3.76
C ILE A 941 8.83 -56.68 4.56
N SER A 942 8.29 -57.79 4.07
CA SER A 942 8.50 -59.12 4.62
C SER A 942 9.96 -59.58 4.45
N SER A 943 10.59 -59.34 3.30
CA SER A 943 11.99 -59.67 3.09
C SER A 943 12.91 -58.96 4.08
N ILE A 944 12.73 -57.64 4.29
CA ILE A 944 13.51 -56.87 5.27
C ILE A 944 13.32 -57.40 6.69
N ALA A 945 12.09 -57.74 7.08
CA ALA A 945 11.81 -58.29 8.39
C ALA A 945 12.50 -59.65 8.60
N LEU A 946 12.54 -60.51 7.57
CA LEU A 946 13.26 -61.77 7.60
C LEU A 946 14.77 -61.57 7.76
N LEU A 947 15.36 -60.57 7.10
CA LEU A 947 16.79 -60.23 7.26
C LEU A 947 17.10 -59.75 8.68
N HIS A 948 16.19 -58.98 9.29
CA HIS A 948 16.30 -58.57 10.70
C HIS A 948 16.31 -59.79 11.64
N GLU A 949 15.40 -60.73 11.44
CA GLU A 949 15.31 -61.95 12.26
C GLU A 949 16.54 -62.85 12.05
N TYR A 950 17.03 -62.94 10.82
CA TYR A 950 18.27 -63.65 10.53
C TYR A 950 19.48 -63.03 11.24
N GLN A 951 19.67 -61.72 11.13
CA GLN A 951 20.76 -61.02 11.83
C GLN A 951 20.63 -61.13 13.36
N ARG A 952 19.40 -61.06 13.88
CA ARG A 952 19.15 -61.28 15.31
C ARG A 952 19.65 -62.66 15.75
N SER A 953 19.29 -63.69 15.00
CA SER A 953 19.70 -65.06 15.27
C SER A 953 21.23 -65.20 15.22
N LEU A 954 21.91 -64.57 14.26
CA LEU A 954 23.37 -64.53 14.18
C LEU A 954 24.02 -63.91 15.43
N ASN A 955 23.44 -62.82 15.94
CA ASN A 955 23.96 -62.12 17.12
C ASN A 955 23.70 -62.85 18.44
N GLU A 956 22.54 -63.49 18.57
CA GLU A 956 22.06 -64.07 19.84
C GLU A 956 22.39 -65.57 19.97
N SER A 957 22.54 -66.31 18.86
CA SER A 957 22.75 -67.77 18.86
C SER A 957 24.17 -68.17 18.46
N ALA A 958 24.98 -68.59 19.44
CA ALA A 958 26.32 -69.12 19.18
C ALA A 958 26.33 -70.42 18.35
N ALA A 959 25.17 -71.08 18.20
CA ALA A 959 24.98 -72.24 17.33
C ALA A 959 25.43 -72.00 15.88
N TRP A 960 25.26 -70.79 15.33
CA TRP A 960 25.70 -70.47 13.96
C TRP A 960 27.21 -70.69 13.79
N GLU A 961 28.02 -70.15 14.71
CA GLU A 961 29.48 -70.32 14.71
C GLU A 961 29.89 -71.79 14.92
N VAL A 962 29.20 -72.51 15.80
CA VAL A 962 29.45 -73.94 16.05
C VAL A 962 29.27 -74.77 14.77
N TYR A 963 28.15 -74.60 14.07
CA TYR A 963 27.91 -75.35 12.83
C TYR A 963 28.79 -74.87 11.67
N GLU A 964 29.19 -73.60 11.65
CA GLU A 964 30.18 -73.11 10.68
C GLU A 964 31.54 -73.77 10.91
N VAL A 965 31.98 -73.91 12.16
CA VAL A 965 33.21 -74.65 12.53
C VAL A 965 33.11 -76.11 12.12
N PHE A 966 31.99 -76.77 12.38
CA PHE A 966 31.80 -78.15 11.96
C PHE A 966 31.83 -78.31 10.44
N ALA A 967 31.21 -77.40 9.68
CA ALA A 967 31.30 -77.40 8.23
C ALA A 967 32.75 -77.25 7.75
N GLU A 968 33.53 -76.31 8.32
CA GLU A 968 34.94 -76.13 7.99
C GLU A 968 35.81 -77.33 8.36
N MET A 969 35.57 -77.95 9.52
CA MET A 969 36.29 -79.13 9.96
C MET A 969 36.01 -80.30 9.01
N VAL A 970 34.75 -80.50 8.62
CA VAL A 970 34.35 -81.53 7.64
C VAL A 970 34.98 -81.25 6.26
N GLU A 971 34.94 -80.02 5.75
CA GLU A 971 35.56 -79.66 4.47
C GLU A 971 37.08 -79.91 4.50
N ALA A 972 37.76 -79.54 5.59
CA ALA A 972 39.19 -79.82 5.76
C ALA A 972 39.50 -81.33 5.81
N LEU A 973 38.56 -82.14 6.32
CA LEU A 973 38.65 -83.60 6.30
C LEU A 973 38.43 -84.18 4.89
N GLU A 974 37.55 -83.59 4.08
CA GLU A 974 37.31 -83.98 2.69
C GLU A 974 38.49 -83.58 1.76
N ASP A 975 39.03 -82.36 1.91
CA ASP A 975 40.18 -81.87 1.13
C ASP A 975 41.46 -82.71 1.33
N ALA A 976 41.62 -83.27 2.53
CA ALA A 976 42.71 -84.19 2.83
C ALA A 976 42.64 -85.49 1.98
N GLU A 977 41.46 -85.87 1.47
CA GLU A 977 41.24 -87.02 0.58
C GLU A 977 41.50 -86.69 -0.92
N GLY A 978 41.44 -85.40 -1.30
CA GLY A 978 41.36 -84.95 -2.69
C GLY A 978 42.63 -84.46 -3.37
N SER A 979 43.72 -84.10 -2.65
CA SER A 979 44.88 -83.44 -3.29
C SER A 979 45.90 -84.39 -3.96
N GLU A 980 46.22 -84.13 -5.23
CA GLU A 980 47.06 -84.97 -6.11
C GLU A 980 48.56 -85.01 -5.71
N VAL A 981 49.03 -86.12 -5.11
CA VAL A 981 50.41 -86.63 -5.29
C VAL A 981 50.41 -88.17 -5.34
N GLY A 982 50.25 -88.72 -6.56
CA GLY A 982 49.89 -90.12 -6.85
C GLY A 982 50.93 -91.22 -6.62
N ASP A 983 51.74 -91.19 -5.55
CA ASP A 983 52.54 -92.36 -5.10
C ASP A 983 52.51 -92.54 -3.57
N PHE A 984 52.02 -91.55 -2.82
CA PHE A 984 51.88 -91.61 -1.35
C PHE A 984 50.49 -92.08 -0.91
N ARG A 985 49.47 -91.86 -1.76
CA ARG A 985 48.06 -92.21 -1.51
C ARG A 985 47.83 -93.70 -1.26
N ASP A 986 48.38 -94.58 -2.08
CA ASP A 986 48.23 -96.04 -1.91
C ASP A 986 48.90 -96.56 -0.60
N GLN A 987 49.93 -95.86 -0.10
CA GLN A 987 50.60 -96.20 1.17
C GLN A 987 49.86 -95.65 2.39
N VAL A 988 49.13 -94.54 2.24
CA VAL A 988 48.34 -93.93 3.32
C VAL A 988 46.95 -94.56 3.40
N GLU A 989 46.28 -94.83 2.27
CA GLU A 989 44.98 -95.51 2.22
C GLU A 989 45.02 -96.95 2.78
N SER A 990 46.21 -97.56 2.83
CA SER A 990 46.44 -98.88 3.46
C SER A 990 46.97 -98.81 4.89
N SER A 991 47.11 -97.60 5.45
CA SER A 991 47.47 -97.40 6.85
C SER A 991 46.23 -97.55 7.73
N THR A 992 46.40 -98.21 8.88
CA THR A 992 45.35 -98.32 9.90
C THR A 992 44.84 -96.96 10.37
N GLU A 993 45.71 -95.96 10.33
CA GLU A 993 45.43 -94.58 10.71
C GLU A 993 44.47 -93.90 9.72
N PHE A 994 44.54 -94.22 8.43
CA PHE A 994 43.61 -93.69 7.41
C PHE A 994 42.27 -94.42 7.39
N GLU A 995 42.23 -95.75 7.63
CA GLU A 995 40.97 -96.48 7.79
C GLU A 995 40.18 -95.99 9.02
N VAL A 996 40.86 -95.81 10.17
CA VAL A 996 40.25 -95.22 11.38
C VAL A 996 39.77 -93.80 11.11
N PHE A 997 40.50 -93.03 10.31
CA PHE A 997 40.11 -91.70 9.89
C PHE A 997 38.85 -91.70 9.00
N SER A 998 38.79 -92.54 7.95
CA SER A 998 37.64 -92.64 7.06
C SER A 998 36.39 -93.14 7.79
N ASP A 999 36.52 -94.13 8.67
CA ASP A 999 35.40 -94.64 9.48
C ASP A 999 34.90 -93.57 10.46
N ALA A 1000 35.80 -92.79 11.08
CA ALA A 1000 35.44 -91.69 11.98
C ALA A 1000 34.76 -90.53 11.24
N ARG A 1001 35.31 -90.11 10.09
CA ARG A 1001 34.68 -89.09 9.23
C ARG A 1001 33.28 -89.55 8.79
N ASP A 1002 33.14 -90.77 8.29
CA ASP A 1002 31.86 -91.30 7.81
C ASP A 1002 30.84 -91.47 8.96
N SER A 1003 31.30 -91.82 10.17
CA SER A 1003 30.49 -91.88 11.40
C SER A 1003 29.99 -90.50 11.82
N VAL A 1004 30.89 -89.51 11.83
CA VAL A 1004 30.56 -88.12 12.12
C VAL A 1004 29.62 -87.55 11.06
N GLN A 1005 29.89 -87.79 9.77
CA GLN A 1005 29.06 -87.35 8.65
C GLN A 1005 27.69 -88.05 8.64
N GLN A 1006 27.56 -89.28 9.16
CA GLN A 1006 26.27 -89.94 9.39
C GLN A 1006 25.52 -89.41 10.61
N THR A 1007 26.24 -89.06 11.67
CA THR A 1007 25.63 -88.53 12.91
C THR A 1007 25.16 -87.10 12.70
N ILE A 1008 25.88 -86.34 11.88
CA ILE A 1008 25.58 -84.96 11.51
C ILE A 1008 24.64 -84.88 10.28
N GLY A 1009 24.80 -85.77 9.29
CA GLY A 1009 24.04 -85.79 8.02
C GLY A 1009 22.99 -86.91 7.90
N GLY A 1010 22.43 -87.39 9.02
CA GLY A 1010 21.55 -88.56 9.05
C GLY A 1010 20.19 -88.38 8.35
N VAL A 1011 19.97 -89.19 7.29
CA VAL A 1011 18.74 -89.53 6.54
C VAL A 1011 17.41 -88.88 6.99
N GLN A 1012 16.88 -88.02 6.10
CA GLN A 1012 15.47 -87.54 5.94
C GLN A 1012 14.46 -87.80 7.06
#